data_AF-A0A5D4T6C0-F1
#
_entry.id   AF-A0A5D4T6C0-F1
#
_cell.length_a   1.000
_cell.length_b   1.000
_cell.length_c   1.000
_cell.angle_alpha   90.00
_cell.angle_beta   90.00
_cell.angle_gamma   90.00
#
_symmetry.space_group_name_H-M   'P 1'
#
loop_
_entity.id
_entity.type
_entity.pdbx_description
1 polymer ?
#
loop_
_entity_poly.entity_id
_entity_poly.type
_entity_poly.pdbx_seq_one_letter_code
_entity_poly.pdbx_strand_id
1 'polypeptide(L)'
;MLNELQKGMWVRTLWDPVKAREESPLLGDKQVKVAAYCRVSTTFDEQLRSIENQVSHYTHLIREKPNWKFVGVYVDNGKSGASAKGQRGLQRLLRHCEEGRVDFILTKNVSRLSRNAEELLTIVEKLNALKVGIFFEKEHIDTSVQYNKFLLSTYAALAQEEIETISTSTRWGFEKNFKKGLPRYNKMLGYDLVEKDGRNTLQVNEEGAAIVRLIFDLFLQGMTMAEVARELMRQGIKTSVGKELWRGSTVKHILTNVTYTGNKLTRVRTKDLFTNKTTKHMRDEIAIENCHPPIISMEVFERTQRRLEEIKPKKKSTGPKGNKHCLSGRMNCHRCGYRLNNYPTRRVNYWKCQASDIGACNFTSIREDRLRKILLEGFKQKFDMTNPSVLDVARTLLQEVNQKDHFEFHRLRWMAELELAKEGKGELAKVEQAYKDFEQHIARIEDDRIFRNQTLSWLEIVQNIEEFLETITIEHLRAWLMGAVIYSPDDYRIEWVDGTETIVGKMPDNLQKEEILERQPNKKFQKQQEHEPLYQFIDAEGHLKERSEESMQALMEREVIKIEPKKGQSMLKTIEKNLRDHPSSTPNQPVTKPLRTAAYCRVSTDREEQLTSYKTQVAYYTYLILKDPRYEFAGIFADEGISGKSLKNRTDFKKLMDECTHGNVDLILCKSISRFSRNTLETLKAVRLLKYLPRPVHIYFEKENIHTEDADSELLITIFGSIAQEESINIGNSIAWGKRSMAKRGIIKVGNANYGYRIGEHHEWITQEEEAKVVRRIYTDIQAGKNYTQIITGLTSDRVPSPKGKEVWSLSTVKGILQNVVYKGDYLYQKYFTLDTLEEKTATNQGELPQYYIEGHHEPIIDPEEWEKVQTIIQQRSEAFEQRNHQRYSKDQRKNSSFIEKLICGECGRGVGYERSFERRGSRGTREINRWVCRLAEKYYAVNGCSSQRFHQDYLEKHFINLLKGLEQNEAFQQEVEKVIAQTELSAEELQQEVAIQKRMEQLNQALYEAVDEELNQDGQDHQRVDELSEEIVKLHQKLKDFSDRKKLADHYRNELKELMKQIRKLDDNMNQAFPTDLYEQFIKQATVYKDGKVVYQLSLGIEWSTDEKYEEYKQQISMERKAQRQAERKEKQAEFLKGPEVTALLQFCEEPRMWGEILEFMNTMMTISASYFRKSIVLPLIEEGKLQKKFLPQRQRKHKYYMVKK
;
A
#
# COMPACT_ATOMS: atom_id res chain seq x y z
N MET A 1 -49.45 13.23 -27.40
CA MET A 1 -49.19 14.10 -26.24
C MET A 1 -49.92 13.55 -25.03
N LEU A 2 -49.29 12.62 -24.32
CA LEU A 2 -49.74 12.14 -23.01
C LEU A 2 -48.79 12.73 -21.96
N ASN A 3 -49.42 13.23 -20.90
CA ASN A 3 -48.98 14.29 -20.01
C ASN A 3 -47.68 13.95 -19.23
N GLU A 4 -46.70 14.86 -19.20
CA GLU A 4 -45.45 14.73 -18.44
C GLU A 4 -45.69 14.54 -16.93
N LEU A 5 -46.88 14.89 -16.43
CA LEU A 5 -47.29 14.66 -15.04
C LEU A 5 -47.39 13.17 -14.64
N GLN A 6 -47.66 12.25 -15.57
CA GLN A 6 -47.74 10.82 -15.22
C GLN A 6 -46.37 10.14 -15.13
N LYS A 7 -45.34 10.69 -15.79
CA LYS A 7 -43.94 10.21 -15.63
C LYS A 7 -43.34 10.56 -14.26
N GLY A 8 -43.90 11.55 -13.56
CA GLY A 8 -43.46 11.94 -12.21
C GLY A 8 -44.02 11.10 -11.06
N MET A 9 -45.03 10.24 -11.31
CA MET A 9 -45.67 9.46 -10.24
C MET A 9 -45.00 8.12 -9.92
N TRP A 10 -44.22 7.54 -10.84
CA TRP A 10 -43.53 6.25 -10.60
C TRP A 10 -42.13 6.39 -9.97
N VAL A 11 -41.63 7.62 -9.80
CA VAL A 11 -40.34 7.91 -9.13
C VAL A 11 -40.50 8.20 -7.63
N ARG A 12 -41.74 8.26 -7.11
CA ARG A 12 -42.01 8.71 -5.73
C ARG A 12 -42.22 7.62 -4.67
N THR A 13 -41.97 6.35 -4.98
CA THR A 13 -42.24 5.24 -4.03
C THR A 13 -41.04 4.36 -3.67
N LEU A 14 -39.82 4.67 -4.08
CA LEU A 14 -38.61 4.03 -3.55
C LEU A 14 -37.55 5.11 -3.29
N TRP A 15 -37.28 5.35 -2.00
CA TRP A 15 -36.10 5.98 -1.40
C TRP A 15 -35.36 7.05 -2.23
N ASP A 16 -35.43 8.32 -1.81
CA ASP A 16 -34.78 9.46 -2.48
C ASP A 16 -33.55 9.93 -1.68
N PRO A 17 -32.31 9.52 -2.03
CA PRO A 17 -31.08 9.87 -1.30
C PRO A 17 -30.79 11.38 -1.31
N VAL A 18 -31.42 12.13 -2.21
CA VAL A 18 -31.24 13.57 -2.35
C VAL A 18 -31.87 14.32 -1.16
N LYS A 19 -33.04 13.90 -0.68
CA LYS A 19 -33.69 14.51 0.50
C LYS A 19 -32.94 14.24 1.81
N ALA A 20 -32.40 13.03 1.99
CA ALA A 20 -31.59 12.72 3.19
C ALA A 20 -30.24 13.48 3.20
N ARG A 21 -29.75 13.88 2.03
CA ARG A 21 -28.54 14.73 1.88
C ARG A 21 -28.82 16.19 2.25
N GLU A 22 -30.05 16.67 2.05
CA GLU A 22 -30.54 17.98 2.51
C GLU A 22 -30.76 18.02 4.04
N GLU A 23 -30.98 16.87 4.68
CA GLU A 23 -31.10 16.74 6.14
C GLU A 23 -29.74 16.66 6.88
N SER A 24 -28.63 16.45 6.16
CA SER A 24 -27.28 16.41 6.75
C SER A 24 -26.87 17.79 7.29
N PRO A 25 -26.38 17.88 8.54
CA PRO A 25 -25.80 19.10 9.10
C PRO A 25 -24.63 19.70 8.32
N LEU A 26 -24.02 18.93 7.39
CA LEU A 26 -22.92 19.40 6.53
C LEU A 26 -23.38 20.32 5.40
N LEU A 27 -24.60 20.12 4.90
CA LEU A 27 -25.15 20.76 3.70
C LEU A 27 -26.42 21.58 3.98
N GLY A 28 -27.21 21.21 4.98
CA GLY A 28 -28.47 21.89 5.29
C GLY A 28 -28.31 23.20 6.09
N ASP A 29 -29.28 24.10 5.96
CA ASP A 29 -29.28 25.43 6.59
C ASP A 29 -29.68 25.43 8.08
N LYS A 30 -29.92 24.24 8.67
CA LYS A 30 -30.36 24.12 10.05
C LYS A 30 -29.24 24.51 11.02
N GLN A 31 -29.60 25.31 12.03
CA GLN A 31 -28.66 25.64 13.09
C GLN A 31 -28.34 24.41 13.95
N VAL A 32 -27.06 24.04 14.04
CA VAL A 32 -26.60 22.81 14.72
C VAL A 32 -25.47 23.09 15.70
N LYS A 33 -25.47 22.43 16.86
CA LYS A 33 -24.40 22.53 17.86
C LYS A 33 -23.30 21.51 17.54
N VAL A 34 -22.12 22.01 17.18
CA VAL A 34 -21.02 21.19 16.65
C VAL A 34 -19.86 21.09 17.64
N ALA A 35 -19.42 19.87 17.89
CA ALA A 35 -18.23 19.53 18.68
C ALA A 35 -17.19 18.81 17.82
N ALA A 36 -15.92 18.88 18.18
CA ALA A 36 -14.87 18.09 17.54
C ALA A 36 -14.19 17.15 18.53
N TYR A 37 -13.85 15.93 18.10
CA TYR A 37 -13.10 14.96 18.89
C TYR A 37 -11.71 14.72 18.31
N CYS A 38 -10.69 15.00 19.12
CA CYS A 38 -9.28 14.90 18.75
C CYS A 38 -8.55 13.92 19.67
N ARG A 39 -7.59 13.20 19.08
CA ARG A 39 -6.80 12.19 19.81
C ARG A 39 -5.36 12.16 19.32
N VAL A 40 -4.40 12.24 20.23
CA VAL A 40 -2.95 12.16 19.95
C VAL A 40 -2.30 10.89 20.49
N SER A 41 -1.30 10.39 19.77
CA SER A 41 -0.68 9.07 19.99
C SER A 41 0.81 9.09 20.40
N THR A 42 1.40 10.26 20.62
CA THR A 42 2.86 10.44 20.85
C THR A 42 3.19 10.88 22.29
N THR A 43 4.48 11.04 22.61
CA THR A 43 4.99 11.54 23.90
C THR A 43 4.73 13.05 24.09
N PHE A 44 4.63 13.49 25.34
CA PHE A 44 4.06 14.77 25.78
C PHE A 44 4.55 16.03 25.03
N ASP A 45 5.84 16.10 24.65
CA ASP A 45 6.40 17.29 23.99
C ASP A 45 5.97 17.42 22.51
N GLU A 46 5.71 16.31 21.81
CA GLU A 46 5.12 16.30 20.46
C GLU A 46 3.57 16.40 20.49
N GLN A 47 2.96 16.11 21.65
CA GLN A 47 1.50 16.14 21.83
C GLN A 47 0.94 17.57 21.72
N LEU A 48 1.60 18.56 22.32
CA LEU A 48 1.12 19.95 22.37
C LEU A 48 0.94 20.53 20.96
N ARG A 49 1.97 20.47 20.11
CA ARG A 49 1.91 20.98 18.72
C ARG A 49 0.86 20.25 17.86
N SER A 50 0.70 18.95 18.06
CA SER A 50 -0.26 18.14 17.29
C SER A 50 -1.72 18.35 17.74
N ILE A 51 -1.95 18.63 19.03
CA ILE A 51 -3.27 19.02 19.56
C ILE A 51 -3.59 20.44 19.11
N GLU A 52 -2.66 21.39 19.24
CA GLU A 52 -2.82 22.79 18.79
C GLU A 52 -3.30 22.87 17.35
N ASN A 53 -2.64 22.16 16.43
CA ASN A 53 -3.03 22.14 15.01
C ASN A 53 -4.43 21.55 14.77
N GLN A 54 -4.80 20.48 15.48
CA GLN A 54 -6.12 19.85 15.33
C GLN A 54 -7.23 20.72 15.93
N VAL A 55 -6.98 21.31 17.10
CA VAL A 55 -7.91 22.23 17.76
C VAL A 55 -8.12 23.47 16.88
N SER A 56 -7.05 24.04 16.34
CA SER A 56 -7.13 25.19 15.42
C SER A 56 -7.92 24.85 14.16
N HIS A 57 -7.61 23.72 13.50
CA HIS A 57 -8.32 23.23 12.31
C HIS A 57 -9.84 23.11 12.52
N TYR A 58 -10.26 22.36 13.55
CA TYR A 58 -11.69 22.17 13.79
C TYR A 58 -12.39 23.42 14.33
N THR A 59 -11.69 24.26 15.09
CA THR A 59 -12.25 25.54 15.54
C THR A 59 -12.49 26.47 14.35
N HIS A 60 -11.57 26.52 13.39
CA HIS A 60 -11.74 27.30 12.16
C HIS A 60 -12.86 26.74 11.30
N LEU A 61 -12.84 25.44 11.02
CA LEU A 61 -13.87 24.76 10.22
C LEU A 61 -15.28 24.98 10.76
N ILE A 62 -15.44 25.00 12.09
CA ILE A 62 -16.75 25.25 12.71
C ILE A 62 -17.17 26.72 12.59
N ARG A 63 -16.23 27.66 12.66
CA ARG A 63 -16.50 29.10 12.56
C ARG A 63 -16.77 29.58 11.14
N GLU A 64 -16.22 28.90 10.13
CA GLU A 64 -16.47 29.23 8.73
C GLU A 64 -17.93 29.00 8.32
N LYS A 65 -18.66 28.15 9.04
CA LYS A 65 -20.06 27.84 8.74
C LYS A 65 -21.03 28.65 9.61
N PRO A 66 -21.87 29.53 9.03
CA PRO A 66 -22.73 30.44 9.80
C PRO A 66 -23.86 29.72 10.56
N ASN A 67 -24.25 28.53 10.11
CA ASN A 67 -25.26 27.66 10.72
C ASN A 67 -24.69 26.76 11.84
N TRP A 68 -23.39 26.79 12.12
CA TRP A 68 -22.77 25.94 13.14
C TRP A 68 -22.46 26.72 14.41
N LYS A 69 -22.94 26.19 15.55
CA LYS A 69 -22.63 26.72 16.87
C LYS A 69 -21.52 25.90 17.51
N PHE A 70 -20.35 26.51 17.72
CA PHE A 70 -19.21 25.86 18.35
C PHE A 70 -19.50 25.50 19.81
N VAL A 71 -19.39 24.21 20.16
CA VAL A 71 -19.56 23.69 21.53
C VAL A 71 -18.23 23.45 22.23
N GLY A 72 -17.22 22.96 21.51
CA GLY A 72 -15.90 22.67 22.07
C GLY A 72 -15.13 21.58 21.32
N VAL A 73 -13.84 21.49 21.60
CA VAL A 73 -12.96 20.42 21.11
C VAL A 73 -12.57 19.50 22.28
N TYR A 74 -12.93 18.23 22.17
CA TYR A 74 -12.72 17.20 23.18
C TYR A 74 -11.45 16.43 22.84
N VAL A 75 -10.52 16.32 23.80
CA VAL A 75 -9.19 15.76 23.56
C VAL A 75 -8.89 14.62 24.53
N ASP A 76 -8.29 13.54 24.00
CA ASP A 76 -7.74 12.44 24.79
C ASP A 76 -6.26 12.16 24.48
N ASN A 77 -5.46 11.97 25.55
CA ASN A 77 -4.01 11.72 25.49
C ASN A 77 -3.71 10.21 25.45
N GLY A 78 -3.13 9.73 24.34
CA GLY A 78 -3.01 8.32 24.01
C GLY A 78 -1.93 7.56 24.79
N LYS A 79 -2.33 6.61 25.64
CA LYS A 79 -1.55 5.39 25.93
C LYS A 79 -2.32 4.06 25.91
N SER A 80 -3.64 4.04 25.70
CA SER A 80 -4.37 2.77 25.52
C SER A 80 -5.69 2.96 24.77
N GLY A 81 -5.67 2.81 23.44
CA GLY A 81 -6.86 2.89 22.58
C GLY A 81 -7.69 1.61 22.47
N ALA A 82 -7.56 0.69 23.42
CA ALA A 82 -8.24 -0.59 23.36
C ALA A 82 -9.57 -0.60 24.17
N SER A 83 -9.91 0.50 24.85
CA SER A 83 -11.21 0.63 25.54
C SER A 83 -11.63 2.10 25.61
N ALA A 84 -12.88 2.41 25.26
CA ALA A 84 -13.47 3.74 25.42
C ALA A 84 -13.65 4.14 26.90
N LYS A 85 -13.62 3.19 27.83
CA LYS A 85 -13.77 3.46 29.28
C LYS A 85 -12.64 4.30 29.90
N GLY A 86 -11.48 4.37 29.25
CA GLY A 86 -10.34 5.17 29.71
C GLY A 86 -10.20 6.54 29.04
N GLN A 87 -11.08 6.86 28.08
CA GLN A 87 -11.02 8.06 27.23
C GLN A 87 -11.93 9.14 27.83
N ARG A 88 -11.37 9.99 28.68
CA ARG A 88 -12.15 10.96 29.47
C ARG A 88 -12.79 12.03 28.58
N GLY A 89 -12.09 12.47 27.54
CA GLY A 89 -12.60 13.43 26.56
C GLY A 89 -13.77 12.87 25.77
N LEU A 90 -13.66 11.62 25.30
CA LEU A 90 -14.75 10.93 24.61
C LEU A 90 -15.97 10.70 25.51
N GLN A 91 -15.77 10.23 26.75
CA GLN A 91 -16.87 10.02 27.69
C GLN A 91 -17.63 11.31 27.98
N ARG A 92 -16.91 12.43 28.15
CA ARG A 92 -17.53 13.76 28.31
C ARG A 92 -18.28 14.19 27.05
N LEU A 93 -17.73 13.96 25.86
CA LEU A 93 -18.42 14.26 24.60
C LEU A 93 -19.75 13.49 24.50
N LEU A 94 -19.72 12.18 24.75
CA LEU A 94 -20.92 11.34 24.71
C LEU A 94 -21.97 11.81 25.72
N ARG A 95 -21.55 12.18 26.93
CA ARG A 95 -22.44 12.80 27.93
C ARG A 95 -23.07 14.11 27.42
N HIS A 96 -22.29 15.00 26.83
CA HIS A 96 -22.83 16.25 26.27
C HIS A 96 -23.79 16.01 25.10
N CYS A 97 -23.67 14.88 24.40
CA CYS A 97 -24.66 14.43 23.42
C CYS A 97 -25.95 13.96 24.11
N GLU A 98 -25.85 13.15 25.17
CA GLU A 98 -27.00 12.71 25.99
C GLU A 98 -27.76 13.89 26.61
N GLU A 99 -27.04 14.94 27.03
CA GLU A 99 -27.61 16.18 27.58
C GLU A 99 -28.18 17.14 26.50
N GLY A 100 -28.12 16.78 25.20
CA GLY A 100 -28.61 17.61 24.08
C GLY A 100 -27.80 18.89 23.84
N ARG A 101 -26.54 18.93 24.31
CA ARG A 101 -25.62 20.07 24.13
C ARG A 101 -24.85 19.99 22.81
N VAL A 102 -24.75 18.81 22.22
CA VAL A 102 -24.07 18.54 20.94
C VAL A 102 -25.03 17.80 20.03
N ASP A 103 -25.20 18.31 18.81
CA ASP A 103 -26.04 17.73 17.76
C ASP A 103 -25.20 17.09 16.65
N PHE A 104 -23.92 17.48 16.53
CA PHE A 104 -23.02 17.00 15.49
C PHE A 104 -21.56 16.92 15.96
N ILE A 105 -20.88 15.82 15.62
CA ILE A 105 -19.49 15.54 16.02
C ILE A 105 -18.59 15.51 14.79
N LEU A 106 -17.47 16.22 14.82
CA LEU A 106 -16.41 16.15 13.82
C LEU A 106 -15.23 15.34 14.36
N THR A 107 -14.71 14.40 13.58
CA THR A 107 -13.47 13.73 13.91
C THR A 107 -12.68 13.35 12.67
N LYS A 108 -11.36 13.21 12.81
CA LYS A 108 -10.46 13.03 11.67
C LYS A 108 -10.69 11.74 10.91
N ASN A 109 -10.86 10.62 11.64
CA ASN A 109 -11.11 9.32 11.03
C ASN A 109 -11.72 8.32 12.04
N VAL A 110 -12.22 7.20 11.52
CA VAL A 110 -12.88 6.14 12.31
C VAL A 110 -11.98 5.63 13.46
N SER A 111 -10.70 5.39 13.16
CA SER A 111 -9.72 4.86 14.13
C SER A 111 -9.39 5.80 15.30
N ARG A 112 -9.68 7.11 15.17
CA ARG A 112 -9.49 8.09 16.25
C ARG A 112 -10.56 7.93 17.32
N LEU A 113 -11.79 7.62 16.92
CA LEU A 113 -12.94 7.43 17.80
C LEU A 113 -12.84 6.10 18.55
N SER A 114 -12.67 4.98 17.84
CA SER A 114 -12.42 3.66 18.44
C SER A 114 -11.60 2.77 17.51
N ARG A 115 -10.81 1.86 18.10
CA ARG A 115 -10.06 0.81 17.39
C ARG A 115 -10.76 -0.55 17.41
N ASN A 116 -11.88 -0.66 18.12
CA ASN A 116 -12.73 -1.82 18.16
C ASN A 116 -14.00 -1.51 17.37
N ALA A 117 -14.24 -2.29 16.30
CA ALA A 117 -15.37 -2.09 15.40
C ALA A 117 -16.72 -2.22 16.13
N GLU A 118 -16.83 -3.18 17.05
CA GLU A 118 -18.05 -3.41 17.85
C GLU A 118 -18.35 -2.21 18.78
N GLU A 119 -17.31 -1.69 19.44
CA GLU A 119 -17.44 -0.53 20.33
C GLU A 119 -17.79 0.75 19.55
N LEU A 120 -17.24 0.93 18.34
CA LEU A 120 -17.59 2.01 17.44
C LEU A 120 -19.06 1.96 17.02
N LEU A 121 -19.53 0.81 16.55
CA LEU A 121 -20.91 0.64 16.10
C LEU A 121 -21.88 0.89 17.25
N THR A 122 -21.57 0.39 18.45
CA THR A 122 -22.36 0.66 19.66
C THR A 122 -22.45 2.17 19.97
N ILE A 123 -21.35 2.91 19.84
CA ILE A 123 -21.33 4.36 20.06
C ILE A 123 -22.20 5.08 19.02
N VAL A 124 -22.07 4.72 17.75
CA VAL A 124 -22.84 5.35 16.66
C VAL A 124 -24.33 5.04 16.78
N GLU A 125 -24.71 3.83 17.16
CA GLU A 125 -26.11 3.47 17.38
C GLU A 125 -26.74 4.27 18.53
N LYS A 126 -26.01 4.44 19.64
CA LYS A 126 -26.46 5.28 20.76
C LYS A 126 -26.62 6.74 20.36
N LEU A 127 -25.66 7.30 19.62
CA LEU A 127 -25.72 8.69 19.18
C LEU A 127 -26.82 8.92 18.14
N ASN A 128 -27.03 7.98 17.22
CA ASN A 128 -28.13 8.03 16.27
C ASN A 128 -29.50 7.99 16.96
N ALA A 129 -29.65 7.19 18.03
CA ALA A 129 -30.87 7.18 18.85
C ALA A 129 -31.14 8.55 19.51
N LEU A 130 -30.08 9.31 19.81
CA LEU A 130 -30.14 10.69 20.32
C LEU A 130 -30.24 11.76 19.21
N LYS A 131 -30.32 11.35 17.94
CA LYS A 131 -30.30 12.23 16.75
C LYS A 131 -29.00 13.06 16.61
N VAL A 132 -27.89 12.52 17.12
CA VAL A 132 -26.56 13.13 17.01
C VAL A 132 -25.75 12.46 15.91
N GLY A 133 -25.33 13.23 14.92
CA GLY A 133 -24.50 12.75 13.80
C GLY A 133 -23.00 12.85 14.08
N ILE A 134 -22.21 11.98 13.46
CA ILE A 134 -20.75 12.02 13.43
C ILE A 134 -20.26 12.10 12.00
N PHE A 135 -19.39 13.07 11.72
CA PHE A 135 -18.65 13.18 10.48
C PHE A 135 -17.19 12.73 10.66
N PHE A 136 -16.80 11.76 9.84
CA PHE A 136 -15.43 11.30 9.70
C PHE A 136 -14.79 11.96 8.48
N GLU A 137 -13.85 12.87 8.71
CA GLU A 137 -13.24 13.72 7.67
C GLU A 137 -12.48 12.92 6.62
N LYS A 138 -11.66 11.94 7.03
CA LYS A 138 -10.83 11.14 6.11
C LYS A 138 -11.69 10.24 5.22
N GLU A 139 -12.62 9.51 5.82
CA GLU A 139 -13.48 8.57 5.10
C GLU A 139 -14.65 9.27 4.38
N HIS A 140 -14.85 10.58 4.62
CA HIS A 140 -15.98 11.39 4.15
C HIS A 140 -17.35 10.78 4.50
N ILE A 141 -17.45 10.18 5.70
CA ILE A 141 -18.66 9.49 6.17
C ILE A 141 -19.41 10.37 7.15
N ASP A 142 -20.69 10.64 6.86
CA ASP A 142 -21.62 11.26 7.79
C ASP A 142 -22.63 10.23 8.31
N THR A 143 -22.55 9.92 9.59
CA THR A 143 -23.40 8.89 10.23
C THR A 143 -24.83 9.36 10.50
N SER A 144 -25.16 10.64 10.31
CA SER A 144 -26.54 11.13 10.35
C SER A 144 -27.39 10.61 9.18
N VAL A 145 -26.74 10.14 8.11
CA VAL A 145 -27.39 9.59 6.91
C VAL A 145 -27.46 8.06 7.03
N GLN A 146 -28.67 7.49 6.96
CA GLN A 146 -28.91 6.06 7.21
C GLN A 146 -28.08 5.10 6.31
N TYR A 147 -27.88 5.46 5.05
CA TYR A 147 -27.07 4.71 4.08
C TYR A 147 -25.61 4.52 4.51
N ASN A 148 -25.07 5.45 5.29
CA ASN A 148 -23.67 5.45 5.70
C ASN A 148 -23.39 4.47 6.85
N LYS A 149 -24.42 3.83 7.44
CA LYS A 149 -24.25 2.79 8.48
C LYS A 149 -23.52 1.57 7.93
N PHE A 150 -23.84 1.16 6.70
CA PHE A 150 -23.16 0.07 6.01
C PHE A 150 -21.68 0.41 5.72
N LEU A 151 -21.42 1.62 5.20
CA LEU A 151 -20.07 2.14 4.96
C LEU A 151 -19.22 2.08 6.23
N LEU A 152 -19.77 2.60 7.33
CA LEU A 152 -19.11 2.63 8.62
C LEU A 152 -18.74 1.23 9.12
N SER A 153 -19.66 0.26 9.01
CA SER A 153 -19.39 -1.13 9.43
C SER A 153 -18.25 -1.77 8.64
N THR A 154 -18.17 -1.48 7.34
CA THR A 154 -17.11 -1.96 6.44
C THR A 154 -15.76 -1.33 6.81
N TYR A 155 -15.69 -0.01 6.97
CA TYR A 155 -14.46 0.68 7.38
C TYR A 155 -14.00 0.26 8.79
N ALA A 156 -14.93 -0.01 9.69
CA ALA A 156 -14.62 -0.48 11.04
C ALA A 156 -13.98 -1.88 11.01
N ALA A 157 -14.51 -2.79 10.20
CA ALA A 157 -13.96 -4.13 10.01
C ALA A 157 -12.55 -4.08 9.38
N LEU A 158 -12.35 -3.24 8.37
CA LEU A 158 -11.05 -3.07 7.70
C LEU A 158 -10.00 -2.44 8.62
N ALA A 159 -10.36 -1.40 9.39
CA ALA A 159 -9.46 -0.79 10.36
C ALA A 159 -9.05 -1.78 11.47
N GLN A 160 -9.97 -2.68 11.85
CA GLN A 160 -9.66 -3.77 12.78
C GLN A 160 -8.68 -4.78 12.16
N GLU A 161 -8.91 -5.21 10.92
CA GLU A 161 -8.02 -6.12 10.17
C GLU A 161 -6.60 -5.54 10.00
N GLU A 162 -6.47 -4.24 9.72
CA GLU A 162 -5.17 -3.56 9.60
C GLU A 162 -4.38 -3.65 10.93
N ILE A 163 -5.04 -3.39 12.06
CA ILE A 163 -4.43 -3.46 13.39
C ILE A 163 -3.99 -4.90 13.72
N GLU A 164 -4.82 -5.89 13.38
CA GLU A 164 -4.50 -7.30 13.52
C GLU A 164 -3.30 -7.69 12.63
N THR A 165 -3.26 -7.20 11.39
CA THR A 165 -2.18 -7.45 10.42
C THR A 165 -0.86 -6.79 10.81
N ILE A 166 -0.87 -5.56 11.31
CA ILE A 166 0.32 -4.89 11.87
C ILE A 166 0.84 -5.67 13.07
N SER A 167 -0.07 -6.16 13.92
CA SER A 167 0.28 -6.95 15.10
C SER A 167 0.88 -8.31 14.74
N THR A 168 0.29 -9.03 13.78
CA THR A 168 0.81 -10.32 13.30
C THR A 168 2.16 -10.13 12.60
N SER A 169 2.32 -9.07 11.80
CA SER A 169 3.59 -8.74 11.14
C SER A 169 4.69 -8.37 12.13
N THR A 170 4.37 -7.54 13.13
CA THR A 170 5.29 -7.20 14.24
C THR A 170 5.67 -8.46 15.02
N ARG A 171 4.70 -9.33 15.29
CA ARG A 171 4.91 -10.63 15.96
C ARG A 171 5.82 -11.53 15.12
N TRP A 172 5.63 -11.60 13.80
CA TRP A 172 6.51 -12.33 12.88
C TRP A 172 7.93 -11.75 12.83
N GLY A 173 8.08 -10.43 12.91
CA GLY A 173 9.38 -9.77 13.05
C GLY A 173 10.10 -10.22 14.32
N PHE A 174 9.40 -10.22 15.47
CA PHE A 174 9.94 -10.76 16.72
C PHE A 174 10.24 -12.26 16.63
N GLU A 175 9.37 -13.04 15.98
CA GLU A 175 9.56 -14.47 15.74
C GLU A 175 10.87 -14.78 15.03
N LYS A 176 11.12 -14.03 13.95
CA LYS A 176 12.33 -14.16 13.15
C LYS A 176 13.59 -13.79 13.94
N ASN A 177 13.50 -12.80 14.83
CA ASN A 177 14.61 -12.40 15.68
C ASN A 177 14.87 -13.39 16.82
N PHE A 178 13.82 -13.95 17.43
CA PHE A 178 13.97 -15.00 18.45
C PHE A 178 14.60 -16.27 17.87
N LYS A 179 14.19 -16.69 16.66
CA LYS A 179 14.82 -17.81 15.94
C LYS A 179 16.29 -17.57 15.59
N LYS A 180 16.73 -16.31 15.54
CA LYS A 180 18.13 -15.91 15.32
C LYS A 180 18.91 -15.71 16.61
N GLY A 181 18.32 -15.98 17.78
CA GLY A 181 18.96 -15.76 19.08
C GLY A 181 19.09 -14.29 19.47
N LEU A 182 18.28 -13.39 18.89
CA LEU A 182 18.35 -11.94 19.11
C LEU A 182 17.14 -11.43 19.92
N PRO A 183 17.20 -11.44 21.26
CA PRO A 183 16.13 -10.92 22.11
C PRO A 183 16.10 -9.39 22.15
N ARG A 184 14.92 -8.85 22.46
CA ARG A 184 14.76 -7.42 22.79
C ARG A 184 14.98 -7.18 24.28
N TYR A 185 15.76 -6.15 24.60
CA TYR A 185 16.02 -5.72 25.96
C TYR A 185 15.30 -4.41 26.33
N ASN A 186 14.96 -4.29 27.60
CA ASN A 186 14.53 -3.04 28.24
C ASN A 186 15.66 -2.57 29.16
N LYS A 187 15.64 -1.30 29.60
CA LYS A 187 16.61 -0.80 30.59
C LYS A 187 16.52 -1.61 31.89
N MET A 188 17.65 -2.10 32.39
CA MET A 188 17.76 -2.92 33.60
C MET A 188 18.87 -2.37 34.50
N LEU A 189 18.77 -2.61 35.81
CA LEU A 189 19.85 -2.25 36.74
C LEU A 189 21.04 -3.17 36.47
N GLY A 190 22.25 -2.61 36.35
CA GLY A 190 23.49 -3.36 36.09
C GLY A 190 23.86 -3.54 34.62
N TYR A 191 23.00 -3.12 33.68
CA TYR A 191 23.30 -3.17 32.25
C TYR A 191 22.99 -1.86 31.54
N ASP A 192 23.89 -1.44 30.65
CA ASP A 192 23.66 -0.38 29.68
C ASP A 192 23.22 -0.94 28.33
N LEU A 193 22.29 -0.22 27.69
CA LEU A 193 21.79 -0.53 26.35
C LEU A 193 22.70 0.14 25.33
N VAL A 194 23.51 -0.66 24.64
CA VAL A 194 24.46 -0.17 23.64
C VAL A 194 24.09 -0.70 22.26
N GLU A 195 24.32 0.11 21.23
CA GLU A 195 24.05 -0.26 19.85
C GLU A 195 25.33 -0.79 19.18
N LYS A 196 25.33 -2.06 18.78
CA LYS A 196 26.44 -2.72 18.06
C LYS A 196 25.87 -3.34 16.78
N ASP A 197 26.48 -3.04 15.62
CA ASP A 197 26.03 -3.47 14.29
C ASP A 197 24.56 -3.08 13.96
N GLY A 198 24.15 -1.89 14.40
CA GLY A 198 22.77 -1.39 14.23
C GLY A 198 21.72 -2.10 15.10
N ARG A 199 22.13 -2.69 16.23
CA ARG A 199 21.28 -3.48 17.14
C ARG A 199 21.58 -3.22 18.60
N ASN A 200 20.53 -3.21 19.41
CA ASN A 200 20.63 -3.01 20.87
C ASN A 200 21.04 -4.30 21.59
N THR A 201 22.20 -4.29 22.25
CA THR A 201 22.68 -5.35 23.15
C THR A 201 22.87 -4.81 24.58
N LEU A 202 23.02 -5.71 25.55
CA LEU A 202 23.31 -5.36 26.94
C LEU A 202 24.82 -5.44 27.20
N GLN A 203 25.37 -4.35 27.72
CA GLN A 203 26.74 -4.28 28.23
C GLN A 203 26.70 -4.12 29.75
N VAL A 204 27.56 -4.84 30.47
CA VAL A 204 27.61 -4.77 31.94
C VAL A 204 28.10 -3.39 32.36
N ASN A 205 27.36 -2.76 33.27
CA ASN A 205 27.78 -1.56 33.97
C ASN A 205 28.16 -1.97 35.40
N GLU A 206 29.45 -1.91 35.72
CA GLU A 206 29.98 -2.45 36.98
C GLU A 206 29.40 -1.77 38.23
N GLU A 207 29.12 -0.46 38.21
CA GLU A 207 28.48 0.23 39.35
C GLU A 207 27.09 -0.34 39.64
N GLY A 208 26.30 -0.55 38.60
CA GLY A 208 24.98 -1.16 38.71
C GLY A 208 25.04 -2.66 38.99
N ALA A 209 26.04 -3.36 38.45
CA ALA A 209 26.22 -4.80 38.60
C ALA A 209 26.62 -5.15 40.04
N ALA A 210 27.46 -4.33 40.69
CA ALA A 210 27.79 -4.47 42.11
C ALA A 210 26.54 -4.42 43.00
N ILE A 211 25.59 -3.53 42.70
CA ILE A 211 24.30 -3.45 43.41
C ILE A 211 23.47 -4.72 43.18
N VAL A 212 23.46 -5.26 41.96
CA VAL A 212 22.76 -6.52 41.67
C VAL A 212 23.39 -7.69 42.44
N ARG A 213 24.73 -7.82 42.43
CA ARG A 213 25.45 -8.84 43.21
C ARG A 213 25.13 -8.73 44.71
N LEU A 214 25.16 -7.51 45.27
CA LEU A 214 24.79 -7.23 46.65
C LEU A 214 23.35 -7.67 46.98
N ILE A 215 22.40 -7.44 46.06
CA ILE A 215 21.00 -7.85 46.27
C ILE A 215 20.87 -9.39 46.37
N PHE A 216 21.56 -10.13 45.52
CA PHE A 216 21.57 -11.59 45.55
C PHE A 216 22.27 -12.10 46.82
N ASP A 217 23.38 -11.49 47.20
CA ASP A 217 24.14 -11.82 48.41
C ASP A 217 23.32 -11.60 49.70
N LEU A 218 22.79 -10.40 49.92
CA LEU A 218 21.96 -10.08 51.09
C LEU A 218 20.73 -11.00 51.21
N PHE A 219 20.12 -11.38 50.09
CA PHE A 219 19.01 -12.32 50.10
C PHE A 219 19.47 -13.74 50.48
N LEU A 220 20.58 -14.24 49.92
CA LEU A 220 21.12 -15.55 50.26
C LEU A 220 21.63 -15.63 51.71
N GLN A 221 22.05 -14.51 52.30
CA GLN A 221 22.49 -14.40 53.69
C GLN A 221 21.40 -14.60 54.75
N GLY A 222 20.11 -14.56 54.38
CA GLY A 222 19.06 -14.64 55.40
C GLY A 222 17.97 -13.59 55.26
N MET A 223 18.28 -12.46 54.62
CA MET A 223 17.38 -11.33 54.62
C MET A 223 16.14 -11.58 53.76
N THR A 224 14.99 -11.13 54.26
CA THR A 224 13.76 -11.09 53.48
C THR A 224 13.84 -10.01 52.40
N MET A 225 13.04 -10.12 51.34
CA MET A 225 13.05 -9.11 50.26
C MET A 225 12.72 -7.69 50.75
N ALA A 226 11.98 -7.56 51.86
CA ALA A 226 11.67 -6.28 52.49
C ALA A 226 12.85 -5.72 53.29
N GLU A 227 13.66 -6.58 53.91
CA GLU A 227 14.91 -6.20 54.58
C GLU A 227 15.96 -5.76 53.57
N VAL A 228 16.14 -6.52 52.48
CA VAL A 228 17.02 -6.12 51.38
C VAL A 228 16.61 -4.75 50.82
N ALA A 229 15.31 -4.52 50.61
CA ALA A 229 14.82 -3.21 50.15
C ALA A 229 15.13 -2.07 51.14
N ARG A 230 14.98 -2.31 52.45
CA ARG A 230 15.32 -1.33 53.50
C ARG A 230 16.81 -1.03 53.56
N GLU A 231 17.63 -2.05 53.42
CA GLU A 231 19.08 -1.91 53.45
C GLU A 231 19.59 -1.08 52.27
N LEU A 232 19.06 -1.31 51.06
CA LEU A 232 19.35 -0.49 49.89
C LEU A 232 18.94 0.98 50.08
N MET A 233 17.78 1.23 50.69
CA MET A 233 17.33 2.60 51.00
C MET A 233 18.22 3.27 52.05
N ARG A 234 18.66 2.52 53.08
CA ARG A 234 19.58 3.01 54.12
C ARG A 234 20.93 3.43 53.55
N GLN A 235 21.42 2.71 52.53
CA GLN A 235 22.66 3.03 51.81
C GLN A 235 22.48 4.14 50.76
N GLY A 236 21.29 4.73 50.62
CA GLY A 236 21.01 5.79 49.64
C GLY A 236 20.99 5.33 48.17
N ILE A 237 20.94 4.01 47.93
CA ILE A 237 21.02 3.44 46.58
C ILE A 237 19.69 3.69 45.85
N LYS A 238 19.75 4.30 44.66
CA LYS A 238 18.56 4.56 43.84
C LYS A 238 18.24 3.37 42.93
N THR A 239 16.97 3.18 42.62
CA THR A 239 16.51 2.18 41.63
C THR A 239 16.97 2.54 40.21
N SER A 240 16.89 1.61 39.25
CA SER A 240 17.25 1.83 37.83
C SER A 240 16.47 2.94 37.10
N VAL A 241 15.37 3.41 37.70
CA VAL A 241 14.52 4.51 37.21
C VAL A 241 14.73 5.80 38.03
N GLY A 242 15.74 5.84 38.89
CA GLY A 242 16.10 6.99 39.72
C GLY A 242 15.19 7.22 40.94
N LYS A 243 14.31 6.28 41.28
CA LYS A 243 13.48 6.38 42.49
C LYS A 243 14.26 5.96 43.73
N GLU A 244 14.09 6.69 44.81
CA GLU A 244 14.69 6.43 46.13
C GLU A 244 13.99 5.30 46.89
N LEU A 245 12.72 5.03 46.58
CA LEU A 245 11.92 4.02 47.27
C LEU A 245 12.11 2.62 46.67
N TRP A 246 12.73 1.70 47.42
CA TRP A 246 12.79 0.28 47.09
C TRP A 246 11.60 -0.49 47.66
N ARG A 247 11.00 -1.37 46.85
CA ARG A 247 9.95 -2.28 47.29
C ARG A 247 10.45 -3.71 47.25
N GLY A 248 10.01 -4.55 48.18
CA GLY A 248 10.32 -5.99 48.15
C GLY A 248 9.86 -6.68 46.85
N SER A 249 8.83 -6.16 46.18
CA SER A 249 8.42 -6.62 44.84
C SER A 249 9.46 -6.31 43.76
N THR A 250 10.16 -5.17 43.86
CA THR A 250 11.24 -4.77 42.95
C THR A 250 12.45 -5.69 43.14
N VAL A 251 12.83 -5.94 44.40
CA VAL A 251 13.88 -6.91 44.75
C VAL A 251 13.52 -8.30 44.24
N LYS A 252 12.29 -8.76 44.48
CA LYS A 252 11.79 -10.04 43.95
C LYS A 252 11.87 -10.11 42.41
N HIS A 253 11.57 -9.02 41.70
CA HIS A 253 11.68 -8.99 40.25
C HIS A 253 13.12 -9.13 39.77
N ILE A 254 14.09 -8.56 40.49
CA ILE A 254 15.53 -8.73 40.19
C ILE A 254 15.95 -10.18 40.46
N LEU A 255 15.63 -10.71 41.64
CA LEU A 255 15.98 -12.08 42.04
C LEU A 255 15.34 -13.18 41.15
N THR A 256 14.23 -12.90 40.46
CA THR A 256 13.54 -13.88 39.59
C THR A 256 13.83 -13.68 38.10
N ASN A 257 14.58 -12.65 37.73
CA ASN A 257 14.85 -12.34 36.32
C ASN A 257 16.10 -13.09 35.83
N VAL A 258 15.89 -14.15 35.06
CA VAL A 258 16.96 -14.95 34.44
C VAL A 258 17.90 -14.15 33.52
N THR A 259 17.49 -12.94 33.08
CA THR A 259 18.35 -12.05 32.28
C THR A 259 19.69 -11.78 32.97
N TYR A 260 19.75 -11.76 34.30
CA TYR A 260 21.01 -11.52 35.02
C TYR A 260 22.07 -12.63 34.89
N THR A 261 21.69 -13.80 34.37
CA THR A 261 22.62 -14.92 34.11
C THR A 261 23.12 -14.96 32.67
N GLY A 262 22.92 -13.89 31.88
CA GLY A 262 23.26 -13.88 30.45
C GLY A 262 22.24 -14.58 29.55
N ASN A 263 21.16 -15.12 30.11
CA ASN A 263 20.12 -15.88 29.40
C ASN A 263 18.80 -15.11 29.34
N LYS A 264 18.02 -15.22 28.26
CA LYS A 264 16.74 -14.51 28.12
C LYS A 264 15.56 -15.44 27.90
N LEU A 265 14.59 -15.37 28.80
CA LEU A 265 13.27 -15.98 28.59
C LEU A 265 12.32 -15.00 27.89
N THR A 266 11.80 -15.39 26.73
CA THR A 266 10.85 -14.61 25.93
C THR A 266 9.47 -15.27 25.94
N ARG A 267 8.41 -14.51 25.60
CA ARG A 267 6.99 -14.95 25.57
C ARG A 267 6.33 -15.34 26.89
N VAL A 268 6.97 -15.06 28.02
CA VAL A 268 6.40 -15.24 29.38
C VAL A 268 5.02 -14.58 29.57
N ARG A 269 4.72 -13.53 28.79
CA ARG A 269 3.46 -12.79 28.82
C ARG A 269 2.96 -12.49 27.42
N THR A 270 1.69 -12.76 27.17
CA THR A 270 0.99 -12.37 25.94
C THR A 270 -0.04 -11.29 26.30
N LYS A 271 0.01 -10.16 25.59
CA LYS A 271 -0.96 -9.08 25.75
C LYS A 271 -2.00 -9.20 24.64
N ASP A 272 -3.26 -9.28 25.02
CA ASP A 272 -4.38 -9.27 24.11
C ASP A 272 -4.53 -7.90 23.46
N LEU A 273 -4.83 -7.88 22.15
CA LEU A 273 -4.80 -6.67 21.33
C LEU A 273 -5.93 -5.70 21.67
N PHE A 274 -7.10 -6.25 22.00
CA PHE A 274 -8.34 -5.51 22.17
C PHE A 274 -8.67 -5.26 23.63
N THR A 275 -8.38 -6.20 24.51
CA THR A 275 -8.69 -6.09 25.94
C THR A 275 -7.51 -5.56 26.76
N ASN A 276 -6.31 -5.45 26.17
CA ASN A 276 -5.04 -5.19 26.86
C ASN A 276 -4.74 -6.15 28.02
N LYS A 277 -5.53 -7.22 28.20
CA LYS A 277 -5.33 -8.21 29.25
C LYS A 277 -4.05 -8.98 28.96
N THR A 278 -3.23 -9.15 30.00
CA THR A 278 -1.98 -9.87 29.88
C THR A 278 -2.13 -11.25 30.50
N THR A 279 -2.06 -12.29 29.68
CA THR A 279 -2.03 -13.69 30.13
C THR A 279 -0.58 -14.16 30.23
N LYS A 280 -0.30 -15.05 31.19
CA LYS A 280 1.01 -15.70 31.33
C LYS A 280 0.97 -17.10 30.73
N HIS A 281 2.09 -17.55 30.14
CA HIS A 281 2.28 -18.92 29.63
C HIS A 281 1.24 -19.38 28.60
N MET A 282 0.60 -18.46 27.88
CA MET A 282 -0.37 -18.82 26.83
C MET A 282 0.31 -19.33 25.54
N ARG A 283 1.64 -19.25 25.46
CA ARG A 283 2.47 -19.62 24.30
C ARG A 283 3.75 -20.27 24.80
N ASP A 284 4.36 -21.08 23.95
CA ASP A 284 5.64 -21.74 24.23
C ASP A 284 6.72 -20.70 24.52
N GLU A 285 7.34 -20.82 25.69
CA GLU A 285 8.42 -19.96 26.12
C GLU A 285 9.69 -20.31 25.34
N ILE A 286 10.40 -19.29 24.87
CA ILE A 286 11.69 -19.49 24.20
C ILE A 286 12.77 -18.94 25.11
N ALA A 287 13.64 -19.83 25.58
CA ALA A 287 14.88 -19.49 26.25
C ALA A 287 15.98 -19.25 25.20
N ILE A 288 16.65 -18.10 25.30
CA ILE A 288 17.80 -17.76 24.46
C ILE A 288 19.01 -17.69 25.39
N GLU A 289 19.90 -18.67 25.26
CA GLU A 289 21.06 -18.83 26.13
C GLU A 289 22.23 -17.95 25.67
N ASN A 290 23.07 -17.52 26.61
CA ASN A 290 24.34 -16.81 26.40
C ASN A 290 24.25 -15.61 25.43
N CYS A 291 23.15 -14.85 25.50
CA CYS A 291 22.88 -13.76 24.57
C CYS A 291 23.54 -12.43 24.95
N HIS A 292 24.08 -12.32 26.16
CA HIS A 292 24.82 -11.16 26.68
C HIS A 292 25.65 -11.57 27.92
N PRO A 293 26.63 -10.76 28.35
CA PRO A 293 27.48 -11.12 29.49
C PRO A 293 26.69 -11.25 30.80
N PRO A 294 26.92 -12.30 31.61
CA PRO A 294 26.25 -12.49 32.89
C PRO A 294 26.77 -11.54 33.98
N ILE A 295 25.90 -11.14 34.91
CA ILE A 295 26.28 -10.46 36.18
C ILE A 295 26.32 -11.46 37.34
N ILE A 296 25.44 -12.47 37.27
CA ILE A 296 25.28 -13.52 38.29
C ILE A 296 25.43 -14.88 37.60
N SER A 297 26.19 -15.80 38.18
CA SER A 297 26.29 -17.17 37.67
C SER A 297 24.95 -17.91 37.75
N MET A 298 24.74 -18.91 36.87
CA MET A 298 23.52 -19.71 36.90
C MET A 298 23.32 -20.41 38.26
N GLU A 299 24.40 -20.86 38.89
CA GLU A 299 24.38 -21.52 40.19
C GLU A 299 23.81 -20.63 41.32
N VAL A 300 24.29 -19.39 41.41
CA VAL A 300 23.78 -18.39 42.39
C VAL A 300 22.30 -18.12 42.14
N PHE A 301 21.90 -18.02 40.87
CA PHE A 301 20.51 -17.80 40.49
C PHE A 301 19.61 -18.98 40.88
N GLU A 302 20.03 -20.22 40.65
CA GLU A 302 19.30 -21.44 41.02
C GLU A 302 19.15 -21.60 42.53
N ARG A 303 20.20 -21.34 43.30
CA ARG A 303 20.15 -21.34 44.78
C ARG A 303 19.18 -20.28 45.31
N THR A 304 19.18 -19.10 44.67
CA THR A 304 18.21 -18.05 44.95
C THR A 304 16.77 -18.49 44.64
N GLN A 305 16.53 -19.19 43.52
CA GLN A 305 15.20 -19.72 43.20
C GLN A 305 14.74 -20.79 44.20
N ARG A 306 15.63 -21.70 44.62
CA ARG A 306 15.31 -22.73 45.63
C ARG A 306 14.84 -22.08 46.94
N ARG A 307 15.61 -21.12 47.44
CA ARG A 307 15.25 -20.34 48.63
C ARG A 307 13.93 -19.56 48.47
N LEU A 308 13.67 -18.99 47.29
CA LEU A 308 12.39 -18.33 47.00
C LEU A 308 11.19 -19.29 47.06
N GLU A 309 11.40 -20.56 46.67
CA GLU A 309 10.37 -21.61 46.76
C GLU A 309 10.18 -22.10 48.19
N GLU A 310 11.26 -22.24 48.97
CA GLU A 310 11.23 -22.61 50.39
C GLU A 310 10.48 -21.58 51.26
N ILE A 311 10.68 -20.28 50.99
CA ILE A 311 10.03 -19.18 51.73
C ILE A 311 8.57 -18.98 51.30
N LYS A 312 8.12 -19.66 50.23
CA LYS A 312 6.80 -19.44 49.63
C LYS A 312 5.70 -19.95 50.56
N PRO A 313 4.82 -19.08 51.09
CA PRO A 313 3.75 -19.53 51.97
C PRO A 313 2.78 -20.44 51.20
N LYS A 314 2.34 -21.55 51.82
CA LYS A 314 1.29 -22.43 51.29
C LYS A 314 0.07 -21.58 50.90
N LYS A 315 -0.29 -21.58 49.61
CA LYS A 315 -1.32 -20.69 49.03
C LYS A 315 -2.64 -20.79 49.81
N LYS A 316 -3.03 -19.73 50.53
CA LYS A 316 -4.45 -19.44 50.79
C LYS A 316 -5.03 -18.83 49.52
N SER A 317 -6.20 -19.30 49.08
CA SER A 317 -6.90 -18.77 47.91
C SER A 317 -7.19 -17.28 48.12
N THR A 318 -6.43 -16.41 47.48
CA THR A 318 -6.83 -15.01 47.32
C THR A 318 -7.98 -14.99 46.34
N GLY A 319 -9.15 -14.55 46.80
CA GLY A 319 -10.33 -14.38 45.95
C GLY A 319 -10.09 -13.41 44.78
N PRO A 320 -11.11 -13.20 43.93
CA PRO A 320 -11.03 -12.34 42.76
C PRO A 320 -10.44 -10.97 43.11
N LYS A 321 -9.57 -10.42 42.25
CA LYS A 321 -9.12 -9.03 42.36
C LYS A 321 -10.36 -8.12 42.28
N GLY A 322 -10.79 -7.59 43.42
CA GLY A 322 -11.92 -6.68 43.52
C GLY A 322 -11.68 -5.38 42.76
N ASN A 323 -12.79 -4.71 42.41
CA ASN A 323 -12.80 -3.37 41.83
C ASN A 323 -11.96 -2.38 42.65
N LYS A 324 -11.44 -1.33 41.99
CA LYS A 324 -10.76 -0.23 42.70
C LYS A 324 -11.70 0.34 43.76
N HIS A 325 -11.20 0.50 44.98
CA HIS A 325 -11.96 1.04 46.11
C HIS A 325 -12.21 2.55 45.94
N CYS A 326 -13.33 3.09 46.44
CA CYS A 326 -13.84 4.45 46.17
C CYS A 326 -12.88 5.60 46.53
N LEU A 327 -12.06 5.48 47.58
CA LEU A 327 -11.09 6.52 47.97
C LEU A 327 -9.70 6.36 47.31
N SER A 328 -9.55 5.41 46.38
CA SER A 328 -8.24 5.10 45.77
C SER A 328 -7.68 6.31 45.02
N GLY A 329 -6.47 6.75 45.40
CA GLY A 329 -5.76 7.84 44.73
C GLY A 329 -6.13 9.26 45.18
N ARG A 330 -6.80 9.41 46.33
CA ARG A 330 -7.18 10.71 46.90
C ARG A 330 -6.69 10.94 48.31
N MET A 331 -6.24 9.87 48.96
CA MET A 331 -5.73 9.90 50.33
C MET A 331 -4.20 9.91 50.31
N ASN A 332 -3.59 10.90 50.95
CA ASN A 332 -2.14 11.06 51.09
C ASN A 332 -1.75 11.06 52.57
N CYS A 333 -0.56 10.56 52.86
CA CYS A 333 0.04 10.60 54.19
C CYS A 333 0.79 11.92 54.38
N HIS A 334 0.45 12.70 55.42
CA HIS A 334 1.17 13.94 55.75
C HIS A 334 2.64 13.67 56.07
N ARG A 335 2.92 12.57 56.79
CA ARG A 335 4.27 12.25 57.31
C ARG A 335 5.32 12.02 56.23
N CYS A 336 4.93 11.58 55.05
CA CYS A 336 5.90 11.20 54.00
C CYS A 336 5.46 11.59 52.57
N GLY A 337 4.28 12.20 52.42
CA GLY A 337 3.70 12.59 51.13
C GLY A 337 3.21 11.44 50.24
N TYR A 338 3.41 10.17 50.63
CA TYR A 338 2.98 9.02 49.83
C TYR A 338 1.48 8.73 50.00
N ARG A 339 0.90 8.08 48.98
CA ARG A 339 -0.53 7.70 48.96
C ARG A 339 -0.86 6.65 50.02
N LEU A 340 -2.08 6.71 50.55
CA LEU A 340 -2.67 5.63 51.33
C LEU A 340 -3.35 4.64 50.37
N ASN A 341 -3.09 3.35 50.56
CA ASN A 341 -3.68 2.26 49.79
C ASN A 341 -4.67 1.47 50.65
N ASN A 342 -5.72 0.96 50.00
CA ASN A 342 -6.71 0.07 50.61
C ASN A 342 -6.18 -1.37 50.67
N TYR A 343 -6.32 -1.99 51.84
CA TYR A 343 -6.01 -3.38 52.13
C TYR A 343 -7.29 -4.08 52.59
N PRO A 344 -8.01 -4.74 51.68
CA PRO A 344 -9.27 -5.38 52.02
C PRO A 344 -9.03 -6.62 52.88
N THR A 345 -9.82 -6.78 53.95
CA THR A 345 -9.88 -8.03 54.74
C THR A 345 -11.29 -8.61 54.71
N ARG A 346 -11.48 -9.84 55.20
CA ARG A 346 -12.78 -10.53 55.16
C ARG A 346 -13.93 -9.79 55.86
N ARG A 347 -13.64 -8.83 56.74
CA ARG A 347 -14.67 -8.12 57.54
C ARG A 347 -14.56 -6.58 57.47
N VAL A 348 -13.35 -6.02 57.41
CA VAL A 348 -13.14 -4.55 57.43
C VAL A 348 -11.96 -4.17 56.52
N ASN A 349 -12.06 -3.06 55.80
CA ASN A 349 -10.96 -2.55 54.99
C ASN A 349 -10.03 -1.66 55.82
N TYR A 350 -8.71 -1.79 55.60
CA TYR A 350 -7.69 -0.98 56.26
C TYR A 350 -6.94 -0.13 55.24
N TRP A 351 -6.59 1.09 55.64
CA TRP A 351 -5.83 2.04 54.84
C TRP A 351 -4.45 2.22 55.43
N LYS A 352 -3.42 1.94 54.63
CA LYS A 352 -2.02 2.03 55.05
C LYS A 352 -1.24 2.94 54.13
N CYS A 353 -0.25 3.63 54.69
CA CYS A 353 0.68 4.40 53.88
C CYS A 353 1.52 3.44 53.04
N GLN A 354 1.68 3.75 51.75
CA GLN A 354 2.51 2.93 50.86
C GLN A 354 3.96 2.78 51.35
N ALA A 355 4.50 3.77 52.07
CA ALA A 355 5.83 3.70 52.67
C ALA A 355 5.86 2.93 54.00
N SER A 356 4.71 2.74 54.67
CA SER A 356 4.61 1.93 55.88
C SER A 356 4.73 0.42 55.62
N ASP A 357 4.29 -0.05 54.45
CA ASP A 357 4.40 -1.46 54.07
C ASP A 357 5.86 -1.94 53.96
N ILE A 358 6.79 -1.02 53.73
CA ILE A 358 8.23 -1.27 53.66
C ILE A 358 8.98 -0.79 54.91
N GLY A 359 8.26 -0.35 55.96
CA GLY A 359 8.84 0.14 57.21
C GLY A 359 9.53 1.51 57.13
N ALA A 360 9.39 2.24 56.02
CA ALA A 360 9.97 3.57 55.83
C ALA A 360 9.08 4.71 56.37
N CYS A 361 7.88 4.39 56.85
CA CYS A 361 6.96 5.36 57.45
C CYS A 361 6.19 4.72 58.58
N ASN A 362 6.23 5.34 59.75
CA ASN A 362 5.52 4.89 60.97
C ASN A 362 4.05 5.34 61.01
N PHE A 363 3.38 5.37 59.86
CA PHE A 363 1.96 5.71 59.79
C PHE A 363 1.12 4.49 60.21
N THR A 364 0.33 4.64 61.27
CA THR A 364 -0.57 3.58 61.75
C THR A 364 -1.72 3.35 60.79
N SER A 365 -2.04 2.08 60.50
CA SER A 365 -3.17 1.74 59.62
C SER A 365 -4.50 2.26 60.15
N ILE A 366 -5.31 2.90 59.30
CA ILE A 366 -6.61 3.43 59.68
C ILE A 366 -7.70 2.52 59.11
N ARG A 367 -8.69 2.15 59.93
CA ARG A 367 -9.85 1.40 59.45
C ARG A 367 -10.76 2.30 58.61
N GLU A 368 -11.43 1.72 57.62
CA GLU A 368 -12.31 2.45 56.71
C GLU A 368 -13.52 3.12 57.39
N ASP A 369 -14.07 2.50 58.42
CA ASP A 369 -15.12 3.09 59.25
C ASP A 369 -14.63 4.33 60.00
N ARG A 370 -13.36 4.34 60.45
CA ARG A 370 -12.74 5.53 61.02
C ARG A 370 -12.49 6.60 59.96
N LEU A 371 -12.10 6.23 58.74
CA LEU A 371 -12.00 7.19 57.63
C LEU A 371 -13.35 7.81 57.25
N ARG A 372 -14.43 7.02 57.22
CA ARG A 372 -15.79 7.55 57.04
C ARG A 372 -16.09 8.61 58.10
N LYS A 373 -15.78 8.33 59.38
CA LYS A 373 -15.95 9.31 60.47
C LYS A 373 -15.09 10.56 60.29
N ILE A 374 -13.82 10.41 59.91
CA ILE A 374 -12.90 11.54 59.64
C ILE A 374 -13.46 12.45 58.54
N LEU A 375 -13.88 11.87 57.43
CA LEU A 375 -14.45 12.61 56.31
C LEU A 375 -15.79 13.25 56.69
N LEU A 376 -16.62 12.56 57.47
CA LEU A 376 -17.90 13.08 57.96
C LEU A 376 -17.69 14.25 58.95
N GLU A 377 -16.73 14.17 59.87
CA GLU A 377 -16.41 15.28 60.77
C GLU A 377 -15.85 16.47 60.01
N GLY A 378 -15.01 16.25 58.99
CA GLY A 378 -14.60 17.31 58.07
C GLY A 378 -15.80 17.94 57.36
N PHE A 379 -16.76 17.13 56.93
CA PHE A 379 -17.97 17.60 56.26
C PHE A 379 -18.82 18.48 57.19
N LYS A 380 -19.03 18.06 58.45
CA LYS A 380 -19.76 18.84 59.46
C LYS A 380 -19.09 20.16 59.83
N GLN A 381 -17.77 20.26 59.69
CA GLN A 381 -17.06 21.53 59.91
C GLN A 381 -17.15 22.45 58.69
N LYS A 382 -17.19 21.89 57.49
CA LYS A 382 -17.39 22.64 56.25
C LYS A 382 -18.80 23.19 56.13
N PHE A 383 -19.80 22.38 56.46
CA PHE A 383 -21.22 22.68 56.28
C PHE A 383 -21.90 22.82 57.64
N ASP A 384 -22.58 23.95 57.85
CA ASP A 384 -23.29 24.21 59.11
C ASP A 384 -24.53 23.30 59.24
N MET A 385 -24.37 22.22 60.02
CA MET A 385 -25.41 21.21 60.24
C MET A 385 -26.56 21.70 61.12
N THR A 386 -26.48 22.92 61.69
CA THR A 386 -27.60 23.52 62.43
C THR A 386 -28.61 24.19 61.51
N ASN A 387 -28.23 24.47 60.26
CA ASN A 387 -29.11 25.06 59.26
C ASN A 387 -29.95 23.96 58.55
N PRO A 388 -31.30 24.01 58.61
CA PRO A 388 -32.16 23.05 57.92
C PRO A 388 -31.96 22.95 56.41
N SER A 389 -31.49 24.02 55.75
CA SER A 389 -31.24 24.05 54.30
C SER A 389 -29.82 23.61 53.90
N VAL A 390 -29.01 23.12 54.84
CA VAL A 390 -27.61 22.73 54.57
C VAL A 390 -27.49 21.64 53.49
N LEU A 391 -28.45 20.71 53.44
CA LEU A 391 -28.48 19.64 52.43
C LEU A 391 -28.74 20.20 51.03
N ASP A 392 -29.57 21.24 50.92
CA ASP A 392 -29.80 21.96 49.67
C ASP A 392 -28.52 22.67 49.22
N VAL A 393 -27.82 23.35 50.13
CA VAL A 393 -26.55 24.01 49.83
C VAL A 393 -25.50 22.99 49.36
N ALA A 394 -25.37 21.86 50.06
CA ALA A 394 -24.43 20.80 49.69
C ALA A 394 -24.79 20.14 48.36
N ARG A 395 -26.08 20.01 48.04
CA ARG A 395 -26.61 19.53 46.76
C ARG A 395 -26.33 20.52 45.63
N THR A 396 -26.64 21.80 45.83
CA THR A 396 -26.40 22.88 44.86
C THR A 396 -24.92 22.96 44.51
N LEU A 397 -24.02 22.81 45.49
CA LEU A 397 -22.58 22.76 45.23
C LEU A 397 -22.19 21.66 44.23
N LEU A 398 -22.71 20.44 44.41
CA LEU A 398 -22.44 19.33 43.48
C LEU A 398 -23.07 19.56 42.10
N GLN A 399 -24.28 20.14 42.06
CA GLN A 399 -24.96 20.49 40.81
C GLN A 399 -24.16 21.55 40.04
N GLU A 400 -23.69 22.60 40.70
CA GLU A 400 -22.87 23.65 40.10
C GLU A 400 -21.56 23.10 39.54
N VAL A 401 -20.86 22.25 40.29
CA VAL A 401 -19.62 21.62 39.82
C VAL A 401 -19.88 20.75 38.58
N ASN A 402 -20.99 20.01 38.56
CA ASN A 402 -21.38 19.20 37.40
C ASN A 402 -21.80 20.06 36.19
N GLN A 403 -22.43 21.21 36.43
CA GLN A 403 -22.83 22.16 35.38
C GLN A 403 -21.66 22.96 34.81
N LYS A 404 -20.65 23.27 35.64
CA LYS A 404 -19.41 23.99 35.26
C LYS A 404 -18.39 23.04 34.58
N ASP A 405 -18.83 22.23 33.62
CA ASP A 405 -18.00 21.25 32.92
C ASP A 405 -17.57 21.68 31.50
N HIS A 406 -17.57 23.00 31.25
CA HIS A 406 -17.10 23.66 30.03
C HIS A 406 -15.56 23.72 29.88
N PHE A 407 -14.88 22.64 30.25
CA PHE A 407 -13.42 22.57 30.28
C PHE A 407 -12.75 22.86 28.93
N GLU A 408 -13.47 22.66 27.81
CA GLU A 408 -12.91 22.85 26.48
C GLU A 408 -12.66 24.32 26.13
N PHE A 409 -13.49 25.22 26.66
CA PHE A 409 -13.25 26.66 26.54
C PHE A 409 -12.05 27.10 27.39
N HIS A 410 -11.89 26.52 28.58
CA HIS A 410 -10.71 26.76 29.41
C HIS A 410 -9.43 26.23 28.76
N ARG A 411 -9.48 25.08 28.06
CA ARG A 411 -8.35 24.57 27.26
C ARG A 411 -7.98 25.52 26.13
N LEU A 412 -8.96 26.08 25.41
CA LEU A 412 -8.69 27.08 24.37
C LEU A 412 -7.98 28.31 24.94
N ARG A 413 -8.37 28.77 26.13
CA ARG A 413 -7.68 29.87 26.82
C ARG A 413 -6.23 29.52 27.12
N TRP A 414 -5.97 28.34 27.69
CA TRP A 414 -4.62 27.87 27.97
C TRP A 414 -3.77 27.70 26.71
N MET A 415 -4.35 27.23 25.61
CA MET A 415 -3.64 27.13 24.32
C MET A 415 -3.22 28.50 23.81
N ALA A 416 -4.08 29.51 23.91
CA ALA A 416 -3.74 30.89 23.55
C ALA A 416 -2.65 31.48 24.46
N GLU A 417 -2.71 31.21 25.78
CA GLU A 417 -1.66 31.62 26.73
C GLU A 417 -0.31 30.95 26.44
N LEU A 418 -0.31 29.66 26.07
CA LEU A 418 0.89 28.94 25.64
C LEU A 418 1.48 29.49 24.33
N GLU A 419 0.62 29.86 23.37
CA GLU A 419 1.03 30.48 22.10
C GLU A 419 1.67 31.85 22.33
N LEU A 420 1.05 32.71 23.14
CA LEU A 420 1.62 34.01 23.54
C LEU A 420 2.95 33.87 24.30
N ALA A 421 3.09 32.85 25.16
CA ALA A 421 4.32 32.56 25.86
C ALA A 421 5.45 32.08 24.93
N LYS A 422 5.12 31.30 23.88
CA LYS A 422 6.07 30.88 22.84
C LYS A 422 6.56 32.04 21.96
N GLU A 423 5.71 33.05 21.74
CA GLU A 423 6.05 34.29 21.03
C GLU A 423 6.90 35.28 21.86
N GLY A 424 7.31 34.90 23.07
CA GLY A 424 8.23 35.68 23.91
C GLY A 424 7.54 36.64 24.89
N LYS A 425 6.21 36.59 25.04
CA LYS A 425 5.44 37.45 25.95
C LYS A 425 5.12 36.79 27.32
N GLY A 426 5.88 35.77 27.74
CA GLY A 426 5.70 35.10 29.04
C GLY A 426 6.71 33.99 29.34
N GLU A 427 6.71 33.48 30.57
CA GLU A 427 7.55 32.35 30.99
C GLU A 427 6.91 31.00 30.61
N LEU A 428 7.30 30.44 29.45
CA LEU A 428 6.75 29.20 28.89
C LEU A 428 6.68 28.04 29.90
N ALA A 429 7.73 27.82 30.69
CA ALA A 429 7.78 26.74 31.67
C ALA A 429 6.72 26.86 32.79
N LYS A 430 6.41 28.10 33.23
CA LYS A 430 5.37 28.36 34.23
C LYS A 430 3.98 28.10 33.66
N VAL A 431 3.72 28.55 32.43
CA VAL A 431 2.43 28.35 31.75
C VAL A 431 2.19 26.87 31.44
N GLU A 432 3.22 26.14 30.98
CA GLU A 432 3.15 24.69 30.77
C GLU A 432 2.84 23.93 32.07
N GLN A 433 3.46 24.32 33.19
CA GLN A 433 3.20 23.71 34.48
C GLN A 433 1.76 23.99 34.97
N ALA A 434 1.29 25.24 34.84
CA ALA A 434 -0.07 25.59 35.18
C ALA A 434 -1.11 24.85 34.32
N TYR A 435 -0.84 24.67 33.03
CA TYR A 435 -1.69 23.85 32.15
C TYR A 435 -1.70 22.36 32.57
N LYS A 436 -0.55 21.79 32.97
CA LYS A 436 -0.47 20.42 33.52
C LYS A 436 -1.32 20.27 34.78
N ASP A 437 -1.26 21.24 35.68
CA ASP A 437 -2.00 21.20 36.94
C ASP A 437 -3.51 21.32 36.69
N PHE A 438 -3.92 22.16 35.73
CA PHE A 438 -5.29 22.26 35.25
C PHE A 438 -5.82 20.94 34.66
N GLU A 439 -5.07 20.26 33.77
CA GLU A 439 -5.49 18.97 33.22
C GLU A 439 -5.61 17.87 34.30
N GLN A 440 -4.70 17.87 35.29
CA GLN A 440 -4.78 16.94 36.42
C GLN A 440 -6.01 17.20 37.29
N HIS A 441 -6.34 18.47 37.52
CA HIS A 441 -7.51 18.87 38.30
C HIS A 441 -8.81 18.42 37.61
N ILE A 442 -8.98 18.69 36.31
CA ILE A 442 -10.14 18.24 35.53
C ILE A 442 -10.27 16.72 35.53
N ALA A 443 -9.15 16.00 35.36
CA ALA A 443 -9.17 14.55 35.37
C ALA A 443 -9.71 13.98 36.68
N ARG A 444 -9.41 14.61 37.84
CA ARG A 444 -9.98 14.20 39.13
C ARG A 444 -11.47 14.50 39.22
N ILE A 445 -11.90 15.67 38.77
CA ILE A 445 -13.32 16.04 38.74
C ILE A 445 -14.11 15.05 37.88
N GLU A 446 -13.62 14.69 36.69
CA GLU A 446 -14.30 13.73 35.81
C GLU A 446 -14.30 12.30 36.37
N ASP A 447 -13.18 11.83 36.93
CA ASP A 447 -13.11 10.50 37.58
C ASP A 447 -14.15 10.37 38.72
N ASP A 448 -14.47 11.48 39.39
CA ASP A 448 -15.33 11.50 40.57
C ASP A 448 -16.81 11.80 40.25
N ARG A 449 -17.14 12.08 38.98
CA ARG A 449 -18.52 12.44 38.56
C ARG A 449 -19.52 11.32 38.81
N ILE A 450 -19.11 10.05 38.67
CA ILE A 450 -19.96 8.89 38.93
C ILE A 450 -20.47 8.92 40.38
N PHE A 451 -19.56 9.17 41.34
CA PHE A 451 -19.92 9.28 42.75
C PHE A 451 -20.79 10.51 43.01
N ARG A 452 -20.53 11.65 42.32
CA ARG A 452 -21.39 12.83 42.42
C ARG A 452 -22.81 12.57 41.94
N ASN A 453 -22.99 11.91 40.80
CA ASN A 453 -24.31 11.58 40.27
C ASN A 453 -25.07 10.62 41.19
N GLN A 454 -24.40 9.57 41.69
CA GLN A 454 -24.98 8.66 42.68
C GLN A 454 -25.42 9.40 43.95
N THR A 455 -24.59 10.33 44.42
CA THR A 455 -24.88 11.14 45.61
C THR A 455 -26.02 12.11 45.38
N LEU A 456 -26.10 12.74 44.21
CA LEU A 456 -27.20 13.63 43.84
C LEU A 456 -28.54 12.89 43.82
N SER A 457 -28.60 11.70 43.20
CA SER A 457 -29.80 10.87 43.22
C SER A 457 -30.17 10.39 44.63
N TRP A 458 -29.18 10.10 45.48
CA TRP A 458 -29.43 9.74 46.88
C TRP A 458 -29.95 10.95 47.70
N LEU A 459 -29.41 12.14 47.49
CA LEU A 459 -29.86 13.38 48.14
C LEU A 459 -31.30 13.79 47.76
N GLU A 460 -31.85 13.28 46.67
CA GLU A 460 -33.28 13.48 46.32
C GLU A 460 -34.21 12.64 47.19
N ILE A 461 -33.72 11.55 47.78
CA ILE A 461 -34.50 10.62 48.59
C ILE A 461 -34.46 11.02 50.07
N VAL A 462 -33.32 11.51 50.55
CA VAL A 462 -33.08 11.87 51.95
C VAL A 462 -33.89 13.11 52.33
N GLN A 463 -34.71 13.02 53.39
CA GLN A 463 -35.64 14.08 53.75
C GLN A 463 -35.12 15.03 54.82
N ASN A 464 -34.22 14.58 55.70
CA ASN A 464 -33.75 15.38 56.83
C ASN A 464 -32.27 15.09 57.20
N ILE A 465 -31.70 15.94 58.06
CA ILE A 465 -30.29 15.88 58.47
C ILE A 465 -29.97 14.61 59.29
N GLU A 466 -30.94 14.11 60.06
CA GLU A 466 -30.76 12.91 60.89
C GLU A 466 -30.63 11.66 60.01
N GLU A 467 -31.56 11.48 59.07
CA GLU A 467 -31.52 10.44 58.04
C GLU A 467 -30.26 10.53 57.17
N PHE A 468 -29.82 11.75 56.82
CA PHE A 468 -28.56 11.97 56.11
C PHE A 468 -27.37 11.42 56.89
N LEU A 469 -27.24 11.78 58.17
CA LEU A 469 -26.10 11.37 59.01
C LEU A 469 -26.06 9.85 59.24
N GLU A 470 -27.21 9.20 59.32
CA GLU A 470 -27.30 7.74 59.48
C GLU A 470 -26.92 6.99 58.19
N THR A 471 -27.45 7.44 57.06
CA THR A 471 -27.37 6.72 55.77
C THR A 471 -26.16 7.09 54.91
N ILE A 472 -25.46 8.19 55.20
CA ILE A 472 -24.32 8.67 54.39
C ILE A 472 -23.17 7.66 54.32
N THR A 473 -22.83 7.18 53.13
CA THR A 473 -21.72 6.24 52.93
C THR A 473 -20.42 6.98 52.60
N ILE A 474 -19.30 6.24 52.61
CA ILE A 474 -18.00 6.77 52.16
C ILE A 474 -17.99 7.08 50.65
N GLU A 475 -18.83 6.40 49.88
CA GLU A 475 -19.04 6.66 48.44
C GLU A 475 -19.84 7.94 48.22
N HIS A 476 -20.79 8.27 49.11
CA HIS A 476 -21.47 9.55 49.08
C HIS A 476 -20.51 10.70 49.43
N LEU A 477 -19.76 10.57 50.53
CA LEU A 477 -18.74 11.56 50.93
C LEU A 477 -17.70 11.84 49.85
N ARG A 478 -17.44 10.85 49.00
CA ARG A 478 -16.51 10.97 47.88
C ARG A 478 -16.88 12.07 46.89
N ALA A 479 -18.17 12.38 46.75
CA ALA A 479 -18.68 13.37 45.83
C ALA A 479 -18.10 14.78 46.05
N TRP A 480 -17.83 15.14 47.30
CA TRP A 480 -17.30 16.46 47.67
C TRP A 480 -15.78 16.51 47.80
N LEU A 481 -15.09 15.36 47.70
CA LEU A 481 -13.68 15.21 48.06
C LEU A 481 -12.73 15.30 46.84
N MET A 482 -11.80 16.26 46.84
CA MET A 482 -10.70 16.32 45.87
C MET A 482 -9.44 15.60 46.35
N GLY A 483 -9.20 15.63 47.66
CA GLY A 483 -8.09 14.94 48.29
C GLY A 483 -8.15 15.08 49.80
N ALA A 484 -7.45 14.20 50.51
CA ALA A 484 -7.23 14.37 51.93
C ALA A 484 -5.81 13.97 52.31
N VAL A 485 -5.20 14.78 53.17
CA VAL A 485 -3.88 14.56 53.73
C VAL A 485 -4.05 14.20 55.21
N ILE A 486 -3.62 13.00 55.60
CA ILE A 486 -3.81 12.48 56.96
C ILE A 486 -2.46 12.37 57.66
N TYR A 487 -2.34 13.01 58.84
CA TYR A 487 -1.20 12.80 59.74
C TYR A 487 -1.52 11.80 60.85
N SER A 488 -2.71 11.94 61.45
CA SER A 488 -3.27 11.08 62.49
C SER A 488 -4.79 10.98 62.30
N PRO A 489 -5.51 10.07 63.00
CA PRO A 489 -6.96 10.03 62.95
C PRO A 489 -7.67 11.30 63.43
N ASP A 490 -6.97 12.17 64.15
CA ASP A 490 -7.52 13.40 64.73
C ASP A 490 -6.88 14.67 64.14
N ASP A 491 -5.76 14.53 63.39
CA ASP A 491 -5.07 15.61 62.68
C ASP A 491 -5.02 15.33 61.16
N TYR A 492 -5.80 16.10 60.39
CA TYR A 492 -5.94 15.91 58.95
C TYR A 492 -6.38 17.17 58.23
N ARG A 493 -6.07 17.23 56.93
CA ARG A 493 -6.52 18.27 56.01
C ARG A 493 -7.34 17.64 54.89
N ILE A 494 -8.51 18.19 54.63
CA ILE A 494 -9.39 17.78 53.53
C ILE A 494 -9.48 18.91 52.53
N GLU A 495 -9.25 18.57 51.26
CA GLU A 495 -9.42 19.45 50.10
C GLU A 495 -10.75 19.12 49.43
N TRP A 496 -11.62 20.12 49.34
CA TRP A 496 -12.98 19.97 48.82
C TRP A 496 -13.07 20.34 47.34
N VAL A 497 -14.15 19.91 46.71
CA VAL A 497 -14.41 20.09 45.27
C VAL A 497 -14.52 21.56 44.82
N ASP A 498 -14.79 22.47 45.75
CA ASP A 498 -14.82 23.92 45.52
C ASP A 498 -13.48 24.62 45.75
N GLY A 499 -12.41 23.86 46.02
CA GLY A 499 -11.06 24.38 46.28
C GLY A 499 -10.85 24.89 47.70
N THR A 500 -11.86 24.83 48.57
CA THR A 500 -11.69 25.14 50.00
C THR A 500 -10.99 23.99 50.71
N GLU A 501 -10.32 24.31 51.83
CA GLU A 501 -9.68 23.32 52.68
C GLU A 501 -10.27 23.36 54.08
N THR A 502 -10.45 22.19 54.70
CA THR A 502 -10.78 22.05 56.12
C THR A 502 -9.62 21.38 56.82
N ILE A 503 -9.07 22.04 57.84
CA ILE A 503 -8.01 21.52 58.69
C ILE A 503 -8.62 21.18 60.05
N VAL A 504 -8.52 19.92 60.45
CA VAL A 504 -8.94 19.43 61.75
C VAL A 504 -7.69 19.01 62.53
N GLY A 505 -7.56 19.46 63.77
CA GLY A 505 -6.41 19.19 64.63
C GLY A 505 -5.20 20.11 64.37
N LYS A 506 -3.99 19.65 64.71
CA LYS A 506 -2.73 20.40 64.54
C LYS A 506 -1.84 19.69 63.51
N MET A 507 -1.66 20.30 62.34
CA MET A 507 -0.73 19.83 61.32
C MET A 507 0.69 20.37 61.59
N PRO A 508 1.72 19.53 61.77
CA PRO A 508 3.10 19.99 61.84
C PRO A 508 3.57 20.54 60.48
N ASP A 509 4.43 21.57 60.47
CA ASP A 509 5.12 22.03 59.26
C ASP A 509 5.96 20.89 58.64
N ASN A 510 6.04 20.88 57.31
CA ASN A 510 6.66 19.80 56.53
C ASN A 510 8.06 19.45 57.06
N LEU A 511 8.19 18.30 57.72
CA LEU A 511 9.49 17.65 57.92
C LEU A 511 10.04 17.36 56.52
N GLN A 512 11.16 17.98 56.17
CA GLN A 512 11.85 17.74 54.90
C GLN A 512 12.05 16.22 54.74
N LYS A 513 11.82 15.72 53.53
CA LYS A 513 11.97 14.29 53.17
C LYS A 513 13.29 13.67 53.62
N GLU A 514 14.30 14.49 53.83
CA GLU A 514 15.66 14.15 54.25
C GLU A 514 15.72 13.62 55.71
N GLU A 515 14.89 14.09 56.64
CA GLU A 515 14.96 13.66 58.06
C GLU A 515 14.28 12.29 58.36
N ILE A 516 13.43 11.79 57.46
CA ILE A 516 12.70 10.52 57.65
C ILE A 516 13.63 9.31 57.49
N LEU A 517 14.72 9.45 56.74
CA LEU A 517 15.73 8.40 56.54
C LEU A 517 16.65 8.24 57.75
N GLU A 518 16.78 9.26 58.61
CA GLU A 518 17.72 9.26 59.74
C GLU A 518 17.10 8.80 61.07
N ARG A 519 15.76 8.81 61.22
CA ARG A 519 15.10 8.52 62.50
C ARG A 519 14.33 7.20 62.49
N GLN A 520 15.02 6.08 62.74
CA GLN A 520 14.76 5.23 63.92
C GLN A 520 15.74 4.03 64.03
N PRO A 521 16.37 3.81 65.21
CA PRO A 521 17.14 2.62 65.54
C PRO A 521 16.21 1.46 65.93
N ASN A 522 16.50 0.25 65.43
CA ASN A 522 15.78 -0.97 65.77
C ASN A 522 15.99 -1.35 67.26
N LYS A 523 15.03 -1.02 68.13
CA LYS A 523 14.83 -1.71 69.41
C LYS A 523 14.01 -2.99 69.16
N LYS A 524 14.68 -4.08 68.77
CA LYS A 524 14.28 -5.49 69.00
C LYS A 524 15.26 -6.43 68.27
N PHE A 525 16.48 -6.50 68.80
CA PHE A 525 17.36 -7.65 68.62
C PHE A 525 18.12 -7.85 69.93
N GLN A 526 17.42 -8.42 70.93
CA GLN A 526 18.09 -9.04 72.07
C GLN A 526 17.64 -10.49 72.15
N LYS A 527 18.64 -11.36 72.01
CA LYS A 527 18.69 -12.80 72.30
C LYS A 527 17.71 -13.70 71.53
N GLN A 528 18.26 -14.43 70.56
CA GLN A 528 18.34 -15.90 70.68
C GLN A 528 19.36 -16.48 69.69
N GLN A 529 20.33 -17.18 70.30
CA GLN A 529 21.25 -18.19 69.78
C GLN A 529 22.32 -17.79 68.75
N GLU A 530 23.56 -17.83 69.26
CA GLU A 530 24.80 -17.98 68.50
C GLU A 530 24.68 -19.18 67.55
N HIS A 531 24.40 -18.89 66.28
CA HIS A 531 24.87 -19.73 65.18
C HIS A 531 25.79 -18.85 64.36
N GLU A 532 27.08 -19.16 64.41
CA GLU A 532 28.09 -18.66 63.47
C GLU A 532 27.64 -19.04 62.05
N PRO A 533 27.18 -18.11 61.19
CA PRO A 533 26.96 -18.44 59.80
C PRO A 533 28.33 -18.34 59.12
N LEU A 534 28.95 -19.50 58.87
CA LEU A 534 30.11 -19.59 57.99
C LEU A 534 29.78 -18.89 56.65
N TYR A 535 30.50 -17.80 56.39
CA TYR A 535 30.29 -16.85 55.30
C TYR A 535 30.61 -17.45 53.92
N GLN A 536 29.79 -17.16 52.91
CA GLN A 536 30.16 -17.26 51.49
C GLN A 536 29.98 -15.87 50.86
N PHE A 537 31.07 -15.23 50.43
CA PHE A 537 31.03 -14.02 49.62
C PHE A 537 30.95 -14.40 48.14
N ILE A 538 30.09 -13.72 47.37
CA ILE A 538 30.12 -13.76 45.90
C ILE A 538 31.32 -12.92 45.44
N ASP A 539 32.18 -13.47 44.57
CA ASP A 539 33.34 -12.74 44.04
C ASP A 539 32.95 -11.68 42.98
N ALA A 540 33.94 -10.94 42.48
CA ALA A 540 33.74 -9.91 41.46
C ALA A 540 33.21 -10.48 40.14
N GLU A 541 33.47 -11.76 39.87
CA GLU A 541 32.99 -12.49 38.70
C GLU A 541 31.60 -13.14 38.88
N GLY A 542 31.02 -13.13 40.08
CA GLY A 542 29.66 -13.65 40.34
C GLY A 542 29.59 -15.14 40.71
N HIS A 543 30.69 -15.75 41.17
CA HIS A 543 30.77 -17.14 41.60
C HIS A 543 30.74 -17.30 43.13
N LEU A 544 30.36 -18.50 43.59
CA LEU A 544 30.39 -18.89 45.01
C LEU A 544 31.76 -19.50 45.34
N LYS A 545 32.38 -19.10 46.46
CA LYS A 545 33.62 -19.73 46.94
C LYS A 545 33.33 -21.13 47.51
N GLU A 546 34.06 -22.14 46.99
CA GLU A 546 33.79 -23.57 47.18
C GLU A 546 33.94 -24.09 48.62
N ARG A 547 33.14 -25.11 48.93
CA ARG A 547 33.46 -26.17 49.90
C ARG A 547 33.29 -27.51 49.17
N SER A 548 34.24 -28.41 49.40
CA SER A 548 34.54 -29.68 48.69
C SER A 548 33.36 -30.53 48.16
N GLU A 549 33.65 -31.17 47.03
CA GLU A 549 32.85 -31.86 45.99
C GLU A 549 31.85 -32.97 46.34
N GLU A 550 31.52 -33.27 47.60
CA GLU A 550 30.75 -34.49 47.89
C GLU A 550 29.47 -34.19 48.68
N SER A 551 28.39 -33.77 48.00
CA SER A 551 26.99 -34.11 48.37
C SER A 551 25.92 -33.51 47.43
N MET A 552 25.17 -34.43 46.81
CA MET A 552 23.75 -34.32 46.42
C MET A 552 23.37 -33.73 45.06
N GLN A 553 23.75 -34.52 44.06
CA GLN A 553 22.87 -35.12 43.06
C GLN A 553 21.44 -35.46 43.60
N ALA A 554 20.39 -34.84 43.03
CA ALA A 554 19.12 -35.47 42.58
C ALA A 554 18.03 -34.44 42.21
N LEU A 555 17.28 -34.76 41.13
CA LEU A 555 15.91 -34.34 40.77
C LEU A 555 15.71 -32.98 40.06
N MET A 556 15.67 -33.01 38.72
CA MET A 556 14.43 -33.16 37.93
C MET A 556 14.76 -32.99 36.44
N GLU A 557 14.68 -34.08 35.69
CA GLU A 557 14.58 -34.03 34.24
C GLU A 557 13.29 -33.29 33.85
N ARG A 558 13.44 -32.22 33.08
CA ARG A 558 12.37 -31.63 32.26
C ARG A 558 12.91 -31.50 30.86
N GLU A 559 12.26 -32.17 29.91
CA GLU A 559 12.54 -32.01 28.50
C GLU A 559 12.38 -30.53 28.12
N VAL A 560 13.50 -29.91 27.74
CA VAL A 560 13.53 -28.64 27.01
C VAL A 560 13.78 -28.99 25.55
N ILE A 561 12.87 -28.59 24.67
CA ILE A 561 12.98 -28.82 23.24
C ILE A 561 14.17 -28.00 22.70
N LYS A 562 15.30 -28.66 22.42
CA LYS A 562 16.38 -28.15 21.55
C LYS A 562 15.98 -28.36 20.10
N ILE A 563 16.17 -27.36 19.24
CA ILE A 563 15.83 -27.44 17.81
C ILE A 563 17.12 -27.38 16.98
N GLU A 564 17.44 -28.50 16.31
CA GLU A 564 18.21 -28.54 15.06
C GLU A 564 17.32 -29.13 13.94
N PRO A 565 17.55 -28.81 12.65
CA PRO A 565 16.52 -28.89 11.63
C PRO A 565 16.43 -30.27 10.99
N LYS A 566 15.29 -30.97 11.16
CA LYS A 566 14.56 -31.77 10.13
C LYS A 566 13.39 -32.57 10.71
N LYS A 567 12.24 -32.53 10.00
CA LYS A 567 10.99 -33.33 10.11
C LYS A 567 10.22 -33.15 11.44
N GLY A 568 8.90 -33.14 11.53
CA GLY A 568 7.78 -33.33 10.62
C GLY A 568 6.54 -33.59 11.49
N GLN A 569 5.47 -32.81 11.26
CA GLN A 569 4.04 -33.03 11.57
C GLN A 569 3.63 -33.84 12.83
N SER A 570 2.93 -33.19 13.76
CA SER A 570 1.56 -33.55 14.18
C SER A 570 1.01 -32.50 15.17
N MET A 571 -0.32 -32.48 15.36
CA MET A 571 -1.14 -31.58 16.21
C MET A 571 -1.98 -30.51 15.47
N LEU A 572 -2.65 -30.95 14.40
CA LEU A 572 -3.91 -30.37 13.88
C LEU A 572 -5.08 -31.35 14.16
N LYS A 573 -5.26 -31.79 15.41
CA LYS A 573 -6.35 -32.71 15.80
C LYS A 573 -7.19 -32.27 17.01
N THR A 574 -7.11 -31.00 17.42
CA THR A 574 -7.77 -30.57 18.69
C THR A 574 -8.64 -29.32 18.56
N ILE A 575 -8.81 -28.74 17.36
CA ILE A 575 -9.57 -27.48 17.19
C ILE A 575 -10.93 -27.68 16.47
N GLU A 576 -11.23 -28.88 16.00
CA GLU A 576 -12.49 -29.18 15.28
C GLU A 576 -13.73 -29.42 16.16
N LYS A 577 -13.67 -29.16 17.48
CA LYS A 577 -14.74 -29.64 18.39
C LYS A 577 -15.83 -28.63 18.79
N ASN A 578 -15.85 -27.35 18.41
CA ASN A 578 -16.81 -26.41 19.03
C ASN A 578 -17.40 -25.32 18.12
N LEU A 579 -18.00 -25.66 16.97
CA LEU A 579 -18.79 -24.69 16.19
C LEU A 579 -19.97 -25.36 15.47
N ARG A 580 -20.97 -25.83 16.22
CA ARG A 580 -22.33 -26.09 15.73
C ARG A 580 -23.31 -25.77 16.87
N ASP A 581 -24.18 -24.78 16.67
CA ASP A 581 -25.53 -24.69 17.26
C ASP A 581 -26.27 -23.42 16.73
N HIS A 582 -27.07 -23.64 15.67
CA HIS A 582 -28.43 -23.12 15.35
C HIS A 582 -28.76 -21.60 15.25
N PRO A 583 -29.91 -21.21 14.64
CA PRO A 583 -30.63 -21.76 13.48
C PRO A 583 -31.05 -20.70 12.43
N SER A 584 -31.32 -21.17 11.23
CA SER A 584 -31.88 -20.48 10.08
C SER A 584 -33.39 -20.22 10.21
N SER A 585 -33.85 -19.07 9.72
CA SER A 585 -35.27 -18.78 9.43
C SER A 585 -35.49 -18.62 7.92
N THR A 586 -36.31 -19.50 7.35
CA THR A 586 -36.85 -19.52 5.98
C THR A 586 -38.26 -18.88 5.95
N PRO A 587 -39.05 -18.96 4.85
CA PRO A 587 -38.86 -18.36 3.51
C PRO A 587 -40.17 -17.67 3.02
N ASN A 588 -40.13 -16.87 1.94
CA ASN A 588 -41.16 -16.90 0.88
C ASN A 588 -40.95 -15.81 -0.18
N GLN A 589 -40.83 -16.21 -1.45
CA GLN A 589 -41.63 -15.69 -2.57
C GLN A 589 -41.45 -16.61 -3.81
N PRO A 590 -42.47 -16.70 -4.69
CA PRO A 590 -42.59 -17.76 -5.70
C PRO A 590 -41.69 -17.54 -6.92
N VAL A 591 -41.21 -18.67 -7.45
CA VAL A 591 -40.15 -18.78 -8.45
C VAL A 591 -40.68 -18.57 -9.87
N THR A 592 -40.23 -17.50 -10.52
CA THR A 592 -40.06 -17.40 -11.98
C THR A 592 -38.92 -18.33 -12.42
N LYS A 593 -38.98 -18.87 -13.66
CA LYS A 593 -38.05 -19.84 -14.30
C LYS A 593 -36.66 -20.01 -13.63
N PRO A 594 -36.17 -21.25 -13.50
CA PRO A 594 -34.89 -21.53 -12.84
C PRO A 594 -33.73 -20.75 -13.47
N LEU A 595 -32.87 -20.18 -12.62
CA LEU A 595 -31.70 -19.39 -13.00
C LEU A 595 -30.54 -20.30 -13.38
N ARG A 596 -29.94 -20.12 -14.56
CA ARG A 596 -28.77 -20.88 -14.99
C ARG A 596 -27.56 -20.48 -14.14
N THR A 597 -27.17 -21.36 -13.24
CA THR A 597 -26.27 -21.07 -12.13
C THR A 597 -24.96 -21.82 -12.29
N ALA A 598 -23.85 -21.08 -12.33
CA ALA A 598 -22.49 -21.62 -12.38
C ALA A 598 -21.76 -21.38 -11.05
N ALA A 599 -20.80 -22.25 -10.70
CA ALA A 599 -19.94 -22.02 -9.52
C ALA A 599 -18.49 -21.70 -9.93
N TYR A 600 -17.87 -20.74 -9.24
CA TYR A 600 -16.44 -20.41 -9.42
C TYR A 600 -15.60 -20.80 -8.20
N CYS A 601 -14.61 -21.67 -8.40
CA CYS A 601 -13.73 -22.18 -7.36
C CYS A 601 -12.25 -21.78 -7.59
N ARG A 602 -11.48 -21.62 -6.51
CA ARG A 602 -10.04 -21.30 -6.60
C ARG A 602 -9.23 -22.06 -5.55
N VAL A 603 -8.23 -22.82 -6.00
CA VAL A 603 -7.38 -23.69 -5.15
C VAL A 603 -5.93 -23.17 -5.12
N SER A 604 -5.21 -23.27 -4.00
CA SER A 604 -3.77 -22.92 -3.93
C SER A 604 -2.89 -24.14 -4.23
N THR A 605 -1.70 -23.98 -4.79
CA THR A 605 -0.92 -25.09 -5.38
C THR A 605 0.24 -25.63 -4.54
N ASP A 606 0.36 -25.31 -3.25
CA ASP A 606 1.61 -25.63 -2.55
C ASP A 606 1.63 -26.96 -1.76
N ARG A 607 0.59 -27.84 -1.82
CA ARG A 607 0.63 -29.19 -1.19
C ARG A 607 -0.28 -30.24 -1.84
N GLU A 608 0.20 -31.48 -1.94
CA GLU A 608 -0.54 -32.68 -2.39
C GLU A 608 -1.81 -32.97 -1.56
N GLU A 609 -1.89 -32.50 -0.31
CA GLU A 609 -3.07 -32.62 0.58
C GLU A 609 -4.29 -31.76 0.13
N GLN A 610 -4.20 -30.94 -0.94
CA GLN A 610 -5.28 -30.07 -1.41
C GLN A 610 -6.09 -30.61 -2.60
N LEU A 611 -5.72 -31.75 -3.21
CA LEU A 611 -6.52 -32.40 -4.26
C LEU A 611 -7.90 -32.82 -3.76
N THR A 612 -8.01 -33.22 -2.49
CA THR A 612 -9.29 -33.48 -1.81
C THR A 612 -10.14 -32.21 -1.68
N SER A 613 -9.54 -31.04 -1.49
CA SER A 613 -10.27 -29.75 -1.35
C SER A 613 -10.94 -29.26 -2.65
N TYR A 614 -10.40 -29.62 -3.82
CA TYR A 614 -11.02 -29.33 -5.11
C TYR A 614 -12.27 -30.17 -5.32
N LYS A 615 -12.17 -31.50 -5.11
CA LYS A 615 -13.29 -32.45 -5.21
C LYS A 615 -14.43 -32.08 -4.26
N THR A 616 -14.12 -31.75 -3.00
CA THR A 616 -15.13 -31.32 -2.02
C THR A 616 -15.84 -30.03 -2.43
N GLN A 617 -15.14 -29.07 -3.06
CA GLN A 617 -15.77 -27.82 -3.54
C GLN A 617 -16.68 -28.07 -4.74
N VAL A 618 -16.26 -28.91 -5.69
CA VAL A 618 -17.08 -29.32 -6.84
C VAL A 618 -18.34 -30.03 -6.35
N ALA A 619 -18.20 -31.05 -5.49
CA ALA A 619 -19.33 -31.79 -4.93
C ALA A 619 -20.30 -30.89 -4.14
N TYR A 620 -19.76 -29.99 -3.30
CA TYR A 620 -20.56 -29.05 -2.50
C TYR A 620 -21.41 -28.11 -3.38
N TYR A 621 -20.81 -27.48 -4.40
CA TYR A 621 -21.53 -26.56 -5.26
C TYR A 621 -22.45 -27.28 -6.26
N THR A 622 -22.09 -28.46 -6.76
CA THR A 622 -23.01 -29.30 -7.54
C THR A 622 -24.25 -29.65 -6.73
N TYR A 623 -24.08 -30.09 -5.48
CA TYR A 623 -25.18 -30.40 -4.58
C TYR A 623 -26.06 -29.17 -4.30
N LEU A 624 -25.46 -28.01 -3.97
CA LEU A 624 -26.20 -26.78 -3.71
C LEU A 624 -27.06 -26.32 -4.88
N ILE A 625 -26.53 -26.43 -6.11
CA ILE A 625 -27.24 -26.02 -7.32
C ILE A 625 -28.37 -26.99 -7.64
N LEU A 626 -28.13 -28.30 -7.57
CA LEU A 626 -29.14 -29.31 -7.92
C LEU A 626 -30.25 -29.46 -6.86
N LYS A 627 -29.95 -29.14 -5.59
CA LYS A 627 -30.92 -29.21 -4.49
C LYS A 627 -32.01 -28.16 -4.58
N ASP A 628 -31.70 -26.97 -5.08
CA ASP A 628 -32.65 -25.86 -5.11
C ASP A 628 -33.36 -25.80 -6.47
N PRO A 629 -34.69 -25.98 -6.53
CA PRO A 629 -35.45 -25.93 -7.79
C PRO A 629 -35.42 -24.55 -8.48
N ARG A 630 -34.87 -23.53 -7.83
CA ARG A 630 -34.62 -22.20 -8.41
C ARG A 630 -33.40 -22.15 -9.32
N TYR A 631 -32.53 -23.14 -9.28
CA TYR A 631 -31.29 -23.14 -10.05
C TYR A 631 -31.29 -24.23 -11.12
N GLU A 632 -30.73 -23.89 -12.28
CA GLU A 632 -30.40 -24.83 -13.35
C GLU A 632 -28.87 -24.91 -13.44
N PHE A 633 -28.31 -26.12 -13.47
CA PHE A 633 -26.86 -26.30 -13.42
C PHE A 633 -26.18 -25.84 -14.72
N ALA A 634 -25.40 -24.76 -14.66
CA ALA A 634 -24.68 -24.17 -15.80
C ALA A 634 -23.17 -24.48 -15.82
N GLY A 635 -22.66 -25.29 -14.88
CA GLY A 635 -21.27 -25.76 -14.84
C GLY A 635 -20.44 -25.22 -13.67
N ILE A 636 -19.25 -25.81 -13.48
CA ILE A 636 -18.29 -25.43 -12.43
C ILE A 636 -16.96 -25.04 -13.06
N PHE A 637 -16.46 -23.85 -12.72
CA PHE A 637 -15.25 -23.26 -13.26
C PHE A 637 -14.21 -23.11 -12.16
N ALA A 638 -12.98 -23.58 -12.38
CA ALA A 638 -11.97 -23.53 -11.32
C ALA A 638 -10.55 -23.27 -11.83
N ASP A 639 -9.82 -22.39 -11.15
CA ASP A 639 -8.40 -22.15 -11.44
C ASP A 639 -7.49 -22.73 -10.34
N GLU A 640 -6.45 -23.46 -10.75
CA GLU A 640 -5.33 -23.89 -9.89
C GLU A 640 -4.34 -22.73 -9.70
N GLY A 641 -3.96 -22.47 -8.45
CA GLY A 641 -3.20 -21.28 -8.07
C GLY A 641 -1.84 -21.19 -8.74
N ILE A 642 -1.57 -20.15 -9.51
CA ILE A 642 -0.19 -19.68 -9.77
C ILE A 642 -0.17 -18.17 -9.48
N SER A 643 0.85 -17.74 -8.74
CA SER A 643 1.11 -16.39 -8.19
C SER A 643 0.15 -15.27 -8.64
N GLY A 644 -0.70 -14.81 -7.71
CA GLY A 644 -1.75 -13.82 -7.95
C GLY A 644 -1.28 -12.38 -8.18
N LYS A 645 -0.56 -12.13 -9.27
CA LYS A 645 -0.26 -10.77 -9.75
C LYS A 645 -0.71 -10.48 -11.18
N SER A 646 -1.26 -11.45 -11.92
CA SER A 646 -1.72 -11.20 -13.30
C SER A 646 -2.92 -12.09 -13.72
N LEU A 647 -3.93 -11.47 -14.33
CA LEU A 647 -5.03 -12.09 -15.08
C LEU A 647 -4.56 -12.97 -16.27
N LYS A 648 -3.26 -12.97 -16.61
CA LYS A 648 -2.73 -13.74 -17.75
C LYS A 648 -2.89 -15.25 -17.58
N ASN A 649 -2.88 -15.78 -16.35
CA ASN A 649 -2.85 -17.23 -16.08
C ASN A 649 -4.15 -17.81 -15.48
N ARG A 650 -5.31 -17.16 -15.62
CA ARG A 650 -6.62 -17.65 -15.13
C ARG A 650 -7.50 -18.10 -16.30
N THR A 651 -7.35 -19.36 -16.72
CA THR A 651 -8.01 -19.88 -17.93
C THR A 651 -9.50 -20.14 -17.74
N ASP A 652 -9.90 -20.65 -16.58
CA ASP A 652 -11.31 -21.03 -16.33
C ASP A 652 -12.15 -19.84 -15.86
N PHE A 653 -11.55 -18.87 -15.15
CA PHE A 653 -12.20 -17.58 -14.92
C PHE A 653 -12.56 -16.87 -16.24
N LYS A 654 -11.66 -16.89 -17.24
CA LYS A 654 -11.95 -16.27 -18.55
C LYS A 654 -13.09 -16.97 -19.28
N LYS A 655 -13.18 -18.30 -19.21
CA LYS A 655 -14.30 -19.04 -19.79
C LYS A 655 -15.62 -18.75 -19.10
N LEU A 656 -15.63 -18.69 -17.77
CA LEU A 656 -16.82 -18.28 -17.03
C LEU A 656 -17.33 -16.93 -17.54
N MET A 657 -16.43 -15.95 -17.70
CA MET A 657 -16.79 -14.63 -18.23
C MET A 657 -17.31 -14.71 -19.68
N ASP A 658 -16.77 -15.60 -20.52
CA ASP A 658 -17.23 -15.84 -21.89
C ASP A 658 -18.62 -16.49 -21.94
N GLU A 659 -18.89 -17.49 -21.10
CA GLU A 659 -20.20 -18.12 -20.96
C GLU A 659 -21.26 -17.13 -20.44
N CYS A 660 -20.84 -16.21 -19.57
CA CYS A 660 -21.67 -15.08 -19.16
C CYS A 660 -21.99 -14.14 -20.34
N THR A 661 -21.01 -13.80 -21.19
CA THR A 661 -21.24 -12.94 -22.37
C THR A 661 -22.15 -13.57 -23.42
N HIS A 662 -22.10 -14.91 -23.58
CA HIS A 662 -23.01 -15.66 -24.45
C HIS A 662 -24.40 -15.83 -23.81
N GLY A 663 -24.56 -15.42 -22.55
CA GLY A 663 -25.81 -15.49 -21.81
C GLY A 663 -26.22 -16.93 -21.52
N ASN A 664 -25.26 -17.82 -21.27
CA ASN A 664 -25.47 -19.22 -20.83
C ASN A 664 -25.51 -19.35 -19.30
N VAL A 665 -25.07 -18.31 -18.58
CA VAL A 665 -25.07 -18.21 -17.12
C VAL A 665 -25.83 -16.95 -16.72
N ASP A 666 -26.72 -17.07 -15.73
CA ASP A 666 -27.49 -15.98 -15.13
C ASP A 666 -26.97 -15.63 -13.71
N LEU A 667 -26.43 -16.61 -13.00
CA LEU A 667 -25.92 -16.47 -11.63
C LEU A 667 -24.58 -17.18 -11.42
N ILE A 668 -23.65 -16.52 -10.73
CA ILE A 668 -22.35 -17.09 -10.32
C ILE A 668 -22.33 -17.27 -8.81
N LEU A 669 -22.15 -18.50 -8.33
CA LEU A 669 -21.89 -18.80 -6.92
C LEU A 669 -20.38 -18.80 -6.65
N CYS A 670 -19.95 -18.03 -5.65
CA CYS A 670 -18.55 -17.97 -5.24
C CYS A 670 -18.43 -17.90 -3.72
N LYS A 671 -17.43 -18.58 -3.15
CA LYS A 671 -17.26 -18.63 -1.69
C LYS A 671 -17.02 -17.26 -1.06
N SER A 672 -16.22 -16.41 -1.71
CA SER A 672 -15.94 -15.06 -1.21
C SER A 672 -15.40 -14.12 -2.29
N ILE A 673 -15.48 -12.82 -2.04
CA ILE A 673 -14.88 -11.78 -2.91
C ILE A 673 -13.39 -12.06 -3.15
N SER A 674 -12.66 -12.45 -2.09
CA SER A 674 -11.23 -12.76 -2.14
C SER A 674 -10.87 -14.03 -2.94
N ARG A 675 -11.83 -14.95 -3.11
CA ARG A 675 -11.69 -16.14 -3.97
C ARG A 675 -11.93 -15.79 -5.43
N PHE A 676 -12.84 -14.84 -5.68
CA PHE A 676 -13.11 -14.29 -7.01
C PHE A 676 -11.95 -13.42 -7.53
N SER A 677 -11.33 -12.60 -6.69
CA SER A 677 -10.04 -11.94 -6.99
C SER A 677 -9.38 -11.41 -5.70
N ARG A 678 -8.04 -11.45 -5.67
CA ARG A 678 -7.22 -10.85 -4.58
C ARG A 678 -7.01 -9.35 -4.76
N ASN A 679 -7.20 -8.85 -5.98
CA ASN A 679 -7.13 -7.44 -6.29
C ASN A 679 -8.56 -6.92 -6.37
N THR A 680 -8.91 -6.12 -5.38
CA THR A 680 -10.19 -5.46 -5.25
C THR A 680 -10.57 -4.71 -6.54
N LEU A 681 -9.62 -4.04 -7.21
CA LEU A 681 -9.86 -3.33 -8.47
C LEU A 681 -10.23 -4.27 -9.64
N GLU A 682 -9.68 -5.48 -9.68
CA GLU A 682 -10.01 -6.48 -10.70
C GLU A 682 -11.40 -7.09 -10.47
N THR A 683 -11.79 -7.33 -9.21
CA THR A 683 -13.15 -7.78 -8.84
C THR A 683 -14.20 -6.82 -9.39
N LEU A 684 -13.98 -5.50 -9.22
CA LEU A 684 -14.94 -4.47 -9.62
C LEU A 684 -15.10 -4.37 -11.12
N LYS A 685 -14.01 -4.48 -11.87
CA LYS A 685 -14.04 -4.51 -13.34
C LYS A 685 -14.87 -5.69 -13.85
N ALA A 686 -14.68 -6.87 -13.27
CA ALA A 686 -15.43 -8.07 -13.65
C ALA A 686 -16.92 -7.96 -13.29
N VAL A 687 -17.26 -7.51 -12.07
CA VAL A 687 -18.67 -7.35 -11.65
C VAL A 687 -19.39 -6.31 -12.51
N ARG A 688 -18.76 -5.16 -12.80
CA ARG A 688 -19.34 -4.15 -13.70
C ARG A 688 -19.56 -4.71 -15.10
N LEU A 689 -18.56 -5.40 -15.65
CA LEU A 689 -18.66 -6.01 -16.98
C LEU A 689 -19.88 -6.94 -17.05
N LEU A 690 -20.04 -7.85 -16.07
CA LEU A 690 -21.14 -8.81 -16.01
C LEU A 690 -22.52 -8.16 -15.87
N LYS A 691 -22.62 -7.07 -15.10
CA LYS A 691 -23.86 -6.32 -14.91
C LYS A 691 -24.31 -5.59 -16.17
N TYR A 692 -23.37 -5.08 -16.97
CA TYR A 692 -23.66 -4.32 -18.19
C TYR A 692 -23.80 -5.19 -19.45
N LEU A 693 -23.79 -6.53 -19.31
CA LEU A 693 -24.08 -7.42 -20.42
C LEU A 693 -25.55 -7.28 -20.87
N PRO A 694 -25.85 -7.57 -22.16
CA PRO A 694 -27.23 -7.56 -22.66
C PRO A 694 -28.18 -8.45 -21.84
N ARG A 695 -27.64 -9.52 -21.25
CA ARG A 695 -28.25 -10.30 -20.17
C ARG A 695 -27.38 -10.13 -18.92
N PRO A 696 -27.82 -9.35 -17.92
CA PRO A 696 -27.05 -9.13 -16.71
C PRO A 696 -26.79 -10.45 -15.99
N VAL A 697 -25.54 -10.66 -15.59
CA VAL A 697 -25.15 -11.81 -14.77
C VAL A 697 -24.83 -11.33 -13.37
N HIS A 698 -25.43 -11.97 -12.36
CA HIS A 698 -25.23 -11.63 -10.96
C HIS A 698 -24.28 -12.61 -10.28
N ILE A 699 -23.64 -12.17 -9.21
CA ILE A 699 -22.72 -12.97 -8.40
C ILE A 699 -23.25 -13.01 -6.98
N TYR A 700 -23.30 -14.20 -6.41
CA TYR A 700 -23.55 -14.40 -4.99
C TYR A 700 -22.24 -14.78 -4.28
N PHE A 701 -21.81 -13.94 -3.36
CA PHE A 701 -20.66 -14.18 -2.48
C PHE A 701 -21.13 -14.75 -1.15
N GLU A 702 -20.89 -16.04 -0.92
CA GLU A 702 -21.42 -16.79 0.23
C GLU A 702 -20.91 -16.26 1.59
N LYS A 703 -19.60 -15.99 1.71
CA LYS A 703 -19.00 -15.53 2.98
C LYS A 703 -19.45 -14.13 3.36
N GLU A 704 -19.51 -13.24 2.39
CA GLU A 704 -19.91 -11.85 2.62
C GLU A 704 -21.44 -11.67 2.61
N ASN A 705 -22.20 -12.72 2.21
CA ASN A 705 -23.64 -12.71 1.99
C ASN A 705 -24.10 -11.56 1.09
N ILE A 706 -23.41 -11.37 -0.04
CA ILE A 706 -23.65 -10.28 -0.99
C ILE A 706 -24.18 -10.85 -2.29
N HIS A 707 -25.30 -10.31 -2.77
CA HIS A 707 -25.82 -10.56 -4.11
C HIS A 707 -25.62 -9.30 -4.98
N THR A 708 -24.97 -9.42 -6.14
CA THR A 708 -24.65 -8.24 -6.98
C THR A 708 -25.84 -7.72 -7.80
N GLU A 709 -27.02 -8.30 -7.65
CA GLU A 709 -28.28 -7.72 -8.15
C GLU A 709 -28.76 -6.57 -7.27
N ASP A 710 -28.47 -6.63 -5.96
CA ASP A 710 -28.98 -5.68 -4.99
C ASP A 710 -28.41 -4.28 -5.23
N ALA A 711 -29.24 -3.25 -5.07
CA ALA A 711 -28.84 -1.85 -5.25
C ALA A 711 -27.67 -1.43 -4.33
N ASP A 712 -27.55 -2.08 -3.17
CA ASP A 712 -26.48 -1.85 -2.18
C ASP A 712 -25.10 -2.37 -2.63
N SER A 713 -25.06 -3.24 -3.65
CA SER A 713 -23.81 -3.81 -4.17
C SER A 713 -22.96 -2.81 -4.97
N GLU A 714 -23.58 -1.82 -5.63
CA GLU A 714 -22.89 -0.73 -6.36
C GLU A 714 -22.08 0.17 -5.42
N LEU A 715 -22.62 0.42 -4.23
CA LEU A 715 -21.94 1.17 -3.19
C LEU A 715 -20.70 0.43 -2.71
N LEU A 716 -20.88 -0.84 -2.37
CA LEU A 716 -19.82 -1.77 -1.99
C LEU A 716 -18.69 -1.78 -3.00
N ILE A 717 -19.06 -1.89 -4.27
CA ILE A 717 -18.14 -1.84 -5.41
C ILE A 717 -17.38 -0.50 -5.44
N THR A 718 -18.07 0.60 -5.21
CA THR A 718 -17.47 1.94 -5.22
C THR A 718 -16.48 2.15 -4.06
N ILE A 719 -16.83 1.73 -2.83
CA ILE A 719 -15.96 1.81 -1.64
C ILE A 719 -14.68 0.99 -1.86
N PHE A 720 -14.84 -0.26 -2.28
CA PHE A 720 -13.74 -1.16 -2.52
C PHE A 720 -12.81 -0.63 -3.61
N GLY A 721 -13.36 0.10 -4.59
CA GLY A 721 -12.59 0.80 -5.63
C GLY A 721 -11.75 1.93 -5.06
N SER A 722 -12.33 2.76 -4.19
CA SER A 722 -11.64 3.87 -3.54
C SER A 722 -10.51 3.38 -2.62
N ILE A 723 -10.73 2.31 -1.85
CA ILE A 723 -9.73 1.75 -0.94
C ILE A 723 -8.57 1.11 -1.70
N ALA A 724 -8.85 0.36 -2.76
CA ALA A 724 -7.82 -0.24 -3.61
C ALA A 724 -6.91 0.82 -4.25
N GLN A 725 -7.50 1.95 -4.64
CA GLN A 725 -6.77 3.09 -5.19
C GLN A 725 -5.87 3.74 -4.11
N GLU A 726 -6.37 3.93 -2.89
CA GLU A 726 -5.61 4.53 -1.79
C GLU A 726 -4.46 3.63 -1.30
N GLU A 727 -4.67 2.32 -1.17
CA GLU A 727 -3.63 1.36 -0.75
C GLU A 727 -2.49 1.25 -1.77
N SER A 728 -2.82 1.20 -3.07
CA SER A 728 -1.81 1.17 -4.14
C SER A 728 -0.92 2.42 -4.10
N ILE A 729 -1.53 3.60 -3.90
CA ILE A 729 -0.82 4.87 -3.78
C ILE A 729 0.05 4.89 -2.51
N ASN A 730 -0.47 4.45 -1.36
CA ASN A 730 0.23 4.51 -0.07
C ASN A 730 1.41 3.52 0.02
N ILE A 731 1.28 2.31 -0.49
CA ILE A 731 2.38 1.32 -0.54
C ILE A 731 3.49 1.81 -1.47
N GLY A 732 3.13 2.29 -2.67
CA GLY A 732 4.07 2.86 -3.62
C GLY A 732 4.85 4.04 -3.03
N ASN A 733 4.14 4.97 -2.39
CA ASN A 733 4.72 6.16 -1.77
C ASN A 733 5.64 5.83 -0.59
N SER A 734 5.27 4.87 0.26
CA SER A 734 6.07 4.48 1.43
C SER A 734 7.38 3.79 1.04
N ILE A 735 7.35 2.90 0.04
CA ILE A 735 8.56 2.24 -0.50
C ILE A 735 9.45 3.27 -1.20
N ALA A 736 8.87 4.16 -2.01
CA ALA A 736 9.61 5.23 -2.68
C ALA A 736 10.26 6.19 -1.68
N TRP A 737 9.56 6.57 -0.61
CA TRP A 737 10.10 7.39 0.47
C TRP A 737 11.27 6.71 1.19
N GLY A 738 11.13 5.43 1.54
CA GLY A 738 12.20 4.65 2.17
C GLY A 738 13.48 4.58 1.32
N LYS A 739 13.33 4.32 0.01
CA LYS A 739 14.46 4.29 -0.94
C LYS A 739 15.12 5.67 -1.12
N ARG A 740 14.33 6.75 -1.21
CA ARG A 740 14.84 8.13 -1.29
C ARG A 740 15.57 8.54 -0.01
N SER A 741 15.05 8.15 1.16
CA SER A 741 15.69 8.42 2.46
C SER A 741 17.06 7.73 2.59
N MET A 742 17.18 6.49 2.10
CA MET A 742 18.48 5.79 2.04
C MET A 742 19.45 6.45 1.04
N ALA A 743 18.97 6.82 -0.15
CA ALA A 743 19.79 7.52 -1.14
C ALA A 743 20.31 8.87 -0.64
N LYS A 744 19.49 9.62 0.12
CA LYS A 744 19.91 10.87 0.79
C LYS A 744 21.07 10.66 1.78
N ARG A 745 21.20 9.46 2.34
CA ARG A 745 22.29 9.07 3.26
C ARG A 745 23.48 8.42 2.53
N GLY A 746 23.49 8.43 1.19
CA GLY A 746 24.52 7.79 0.38
C GLY A 746 24.38 6.27 0.23
N ILE A 747 23.31 5.65 0.75
CA ILE A 747 23.14 4.19 0.71
C ILE A 747 22.29 3.80 -0.50
N ILE A 748 22.93 3.23 -1.52
CA ILE A 748 22.28 2.78 -2.76
C ILE A 748 22.17 1.26 -2.81
N LYS A 749 20.93 0.75 -2.84
CA LYS A 749 20.65 -0.68 -3.04
C LYS A 749 20.21 -0.91 -4.48
N VAL A 750 21.12 -1.40 -5.30
CA VAL A 750 20.87 -1.83 -6.68
C VAL A 750 20.64 -3.34 -6.74
N GLY A 751 19.73 -3.78 -7.61
CA GLY A 751 19.44 -5.20 -7.82
C GLY A 751 20.42 -5.88 -8.78
N ASN A 752 20.93 -5.14 -9.77
CA ASN A 752 21.92 -5.59 -10.75
C ASN A 752 23.04 -4.54 -10.85
N ALA A 753 24.30 -4.99 -10.87
CA ALA A 753 25.46 -4.12 -11.00
C ALA A 753 25.62 -3.58 -12.44
N ASN A 754 26.29 -2.44 -12.59
CA ASN A 754 26.73 -1.96 -13.90
C ASN A 754 27.91 -2.80 -14.40
N TYR A 755 28.03 -2.97 -15.72
CA TYR A 755 29.14 -3.70 -16.35
C TYR A 755 30.49 -3.14 -15.91
N GLY A 756 31.44 -3.99 -15.50
CA GLY A 756 32.68 -3.59 -14.84
C GLY A 756 32.64 -3.71 -13.31
N TYR A 757 31.46 -3.89 -12.71
CA TYR A 757 31.27 -3.96 -11.26
C TYR A 757 30.43 -5.18 -10.86
N ARG A 758 30.62 -5.67 -9.64
CA ARG A 758 29.81 -6.68 -8.96
C ARG A 758 29.34 -6.15 -7.62
N ILE A 759 28.13 -6.53 -7.22
CA ILE A 759 27.63 -6.22 -5.88
C ILE A 759 27.99 -7.36 -4.94
N GLY A 760 28.73 -7.08 -3.85
CA GLY A 760 29.04 -8.02 -2.77
C GLY A 760 27.87 -8.29 -1.83
N GLU A 761 28.05 -9.18 -0.85
CA GLU A 761 26.98 -9.58 0.08
C GLU A 761 26.46 -8.42 0.94
N HIS A 762 27.27 -7.38 1.14
CA HIS A 762 26.93 -6.18 1.89
C HIS A 762 26.53 -4.98 1.02
N HIS A 763 26.19 -5.21 -0.26
CA HIS A 763 25.90 -4.15 -1.25
C HIS A 763 27.10 -3.26 -1.62
N GLU A 764 28.32 -3.71 -1.35
CA GLU A 764 29.56 -3.09 -1.78
C GLU A 764 29.77 -3.26 -3.29
N TRP A 765 30.30 -2.22 -3.95
CA TRP A 765 30.62 -2.24 -5.38
C TRP A 765 32.06 -2.69 -5.56
N ILE A 766 32.23 -3.91 -6.06
CA ILE A 766 33.53 -4.55 -6.27
C ILE A 766 33.86 -4.48 -7.76
N THR A 767 34.99 -3.90 -8.12
CA THR A 767 35.47 -3.85 -9.51
C THR A 767 35.74 -5.27 -10.03
N GLN A 768 35.16 -5.61 -11.18
CA GLN A 768 35.50 -6.82 -11.91
C GLN A 768 36.59 -6.50 -12.93
N GLU A 769 37.83 -6.89 -12.63
CA GLU A 769 38.98 -6.43 -13.41
C GLU A 769 38.94 -6.82 -14.89
N GLU A 770 38.40 -8.00 -15.25
CA GLU A 770 38.26 -8.43 -16.64
C GLU A 770 37.27 -7.56 -17.44
N GLU A 771 36.14 -7.17 -16.84
CA GLU A 771 35.17 -6.27 -17.46
C GLU A 771 35.66 -4.81 -17.43
N ALA A 772 36.35 -4.41 -16.36
CA ALA A 772 36.92 -3.08 -16.19
C ALA A 772 37.99 -2.75 -17.24
N LYS A 773 38.82 -3.73 -17.63
CA LYS A 773 39.76 -3.60 -18.77
C LYS A 773 39.06 -3.21 -20.07
N VAL A 774 37.89 -3.80 -20.33
CA VAL A 774 37.07 -3.47 -21.52
C VAL A 774 36.54 -2.05 -21.44
N VAL A 775 36.09 -1.61 -20.25
CA VAL A 775 35.65 -0.23 -20.03
C VAL A 775 36.80 0.75 -20.27
N ARG A 776 37.99 0.52 -19.69
CA ARG A 776 39.19 1.35 -19.91
C ARG A 776 39.53 1.45 -21.39
N ARG A 777 39.53 0.31 -22.10
CA ARG A 777 39.74 0.28 -23.56
C ARG A 777 38.75 1.15 -24.33
N ILE A 778 37.46 1.12 -23.99
CA ILE A 778 36.43 1.94 -24.64
C ILE A 778 36.72 3.44 -24.48
N TYR A 779 37.17 3.87 -23.30
CA TYR A 779 37.57 5.25 -23.04
C TYR A 779 38.82 5.64 -23.83
N THR A 780 39.86 4.80 -23.81
CA THR A 780 41.10 5.01 -24.59
C THR A 780 40.81 5.13 -26.09
N ASP A 781 39.95 4.26 -26.62
CA ASP A 781 39.62 4.25 -28.04
C ASP A 781 38.89 5.54 -28.49
N ILE A 782 38.01 6.12 -27.65
CA ILE A 782 37.39 7.44 -27.93
C ILE A 782 38.42 8.55 -27.92
N GLN A 783 39.31 8.57 -26.92
CA GLN A 783 40.37 9.56 -26.80
C GLN A 783 41.34 9.50 -28.00
N ALA A 784 41.61 8.29 -28.52
CA ALA A 784 42.38 8.05 -29.73
C ALA A 784 41.68 8.49 -31.04
N GLY A 785 40.50 9.11 -30.96
CA GLY A 785 39.79 9.65 -32.11
C GLY A 785 38.83 8.67 -32.79
N LYS A 786 38.69 7.42 -32.31
CA LYS A 786 37.75 6.46 -32.89
C LYS A 786 36.30 6.91 -32.67
N ASN A 787 35.43 6.62 -33.63
CA ASN A 787 33.99 6.82 -33.50
C ASN A 787 33.30 5.59 -32.87
N TYR A 788 32.06 5.74 -32.40
CA TYR A 788 31.33 4.64 -31.73
C TYR A 788 31.28 3.35 -32.56
N THR A 789 31.13 3.47 -33.89
CA THR A 789 31.10 2.32 -34.79
C THR A 789 32.45 1.61 -34.84
N GLN A 790 33.55 2.34 -34.96
CA GLN A 790 34.90 1.76 -34.98
C GLN A 790 35.21 1.02 -33.66
N ILE A 791 34.71 1.53 -32.54
CA ILE A 791 34.83 0.87 -31.23
C ILE A 791 34.05 -0.45 -31.22
N ILE A 792 32.79 -0.43 -31.68
CA ILE A 792 31.96 -1.63 -31.77
C ILE A 792 32.61 -2.67 -32.69
N THR A 793 33.09 -2.26 -33.87
CA THR A 793 33.77 -3.14 -34.82
C THR A 793 35.04 -3.74 -34.21
N GLY A 794 35.85 -2.93 -33.51
CA GLY A 794 37.05 -3.40 -32.81
C GLY A 794 36.74 -4.43 -31.72
N LEU A 795 35.78 -4.14 -30.84
CA LEU A 795 35.35 -5.07 -29.79
C LEU A 795 34.76 -6.37 -30.36
N THR A 796 34.02 -6.27 -31.47
CA THR A 796 33.40 -7.42 -32.15
C THR A 796 34.45 -8.29 -32.84
N SER A 797 35.43 -7.67 -33.51
CA SER A 797 36.56 -8.37 -34.14
C SER A 797 37.37 -9.16 -33.11
N ASP A 798 37.56 -8.58 -31.93
CA ASP A 798 38.32 -9.19 -30.83
C ASP A 798 37.48 -10.15 -29.97
N ARG A 799 36.25 -10.45 -30.39
CA ARG A 799 35.30 -11.37 -29.73
C ARG A 799 35.02 -11.04 -28.26
N VAL A 800 35.00 -9.75 -27.92
CA VAL A 800 34.68 -9.30 -26.56
C VAL A 800 33.16 -9.34 -26.33
N PRO A 801 32.64 -10.15 -25.39
CA PRO A 801 31.20 -10.24 -25.14
C PRO A 801 30.65 -8.93 -24.58
N SER A 802 29.43 -8.56 -24.98
CA SER A 802 28.72 -7.41 -24.41
C SER A 802 28.18 -7.72 -23.00
N PRO A 803 27.72 -6.72 -22.22
CA PRO A 803 27.21 -6.92 -20.85
C PRO A 803 26.04 -7.90 -20.72
N LYS A 804 25.34 -8.22 -21.82
CA LYS A 804 24.26 -9.20 -21.89
C LYS A 804 24.67 -10.51 -22.56
N GLY A 805 25.97 -10.76 -22.68
CA GLY A 805 26.54 -11.95 -23.32
C GLY A 805 26.39 -12.02 -24.84
N LYS A 806 26.03 -10.91 -25.52
CA LYS A 806 25.91 -10.89 -26.99
C LYS A 806 27.25 -10.66 -27.66
N GLU A 807 27.46 -11.30 -28.80
CA GLU A 807 28.68 -11.18 -29.62
C GLU A 807 28.90 -9.79 -30.24
N VAL A 808 27.83 -9.04 -30.49
CA VAL A 808 27.90 -7.70 -31.08
C VAL A 808 27.41 -6.65 -30.09
N TRP A 809 28.24 -5.65 -29.83
CA TRP A 809 27.91 -4.51 -28.98
C TRP A 809 26.93 -3.56 -29.66
N SER A 810 25.94 -3.05 -28.92
CA SER A 810 25.07 -1.97 -29.41
C SER A 810 25.67 -0.59 -29.17
N LEU A 811 25.40 0.32 -30.09
CA LEU A 811 25.80 1.73 -29.97
C LEU A 811 25.27 2.38 -28.70
N SER A 812 24.02 2.08 -28.31
CA SER A 812 23.43 2.56 -27.05
C SER A 812 24.18 2.06 -25.81
N THR A 813 24.77 0.87 -25.85
CA THR A 813 25.56 0.31 -24.74
C THR A 813 26.91 1.01 -24.63
N VAL A 814 27.64 1.15 -25.73
CA VAL A 814 28.94 1.87 -25.74
C VAL A 814 28.74 3.33 -25.32
N LYS A 815 27.72 4.00 -25.88
CA LYS A 815 27.34 5.37 -25.49
C LYS A 815 26.94 5.44 -24.01
N GLY A 816 26.16 4.48 -23.52
CA GLY A 816 25.74 4.40 -22.14
C GLY A 816 26.90 4.19 -21.16
N ILE A 817 27.94 3.44 -21.55
CA ILE A 817 29.16 3.28 -20.75
C ILE A 817 29.91 4.61 -20.67
N LEU A 818 30.19 5.23 -21.82
CA LEU A 818 30.96 6.47 -21.90
C LEU A 818 30.33 7.64 -21.14
N GLN A 819 28.99 7.72 -21.05
CA GLN A 819 28.27 8.85 -20.44
C GLN A 819 27.87 8.62 -18.98
N ASN A 820 28.06 7.41 -18.43
CA ASN A 820 27.59 7.12 -17.08
C ASN A 820 28.64 7.51 -16.04
N VAL A 821 28.22 8.32 -15.06
CA VAL A 821 29.08 8.82 -13.97
C VAL A 821 29.57 7.71 -13.02
N VAL A 822 28.92 6.54 -13.05
CA VAL A 822 29.33 5.35 -12.29
C VAL A 822 30.79 4.99 -12.55
N TYR A 823 31.27 5.13 -13.78
CA TYR A 823 32.63 4.73 -14.14
C TYR A 823 33.72 5.64 -13.57
N LYS A 824 33.37 6.88 -13.15
CA LYS A 824 34.27 7.78 -12.42
C LYS A 824 34.09 7.74 -10.90
N GLY A 825 33.35 6.75 -10.38
CA GLY A 825 33.14 6.55 -8.94
C GLY A 825 31.90 7.22 -8.35
N ASP A 826 31.15 8.00 -9.12
CA ASP A 826 29.97 8.74 -8.66
C ASP A 826 28.65 8.01 -8.95
N TYR A 827 27.56 8.33 -8.24
CA TYR A 827 26.25 7.73 -8.48
C TYR A 827 25.13 8.77 -8.55
N LEU A 828 24.28 8.71 -9.59
CA LEU A 828 23.10 9.56 -9.74
C LEU A 828 21.80 8.74 -9.57
N TYR A 829 21.09 8.98 -8.47
CA TYR A 829 19.83 8.33 -8.12
C TYR A 829 18.60 9.14 -8.54
N GLN A 830 17.49 8.46 -8.85
CA GLN A 830 16.19 9.01 -9.28
C GLN A 830 16.18 9.65 -10.69
N LYS A 831 16.88 9.06 -11.66
CA LYS A 831 16.82 9.47 -13.09
C LYS A 831 15.43 9.31 -13.73
N TYR A 832 14.61 8.42 -13.16
CA TYR A 832 13.25 8.10 -13.63
C TYR A 832 12.28 8.03 -12.44
N PHE A 833 11.00 8.23 -12.70
CA PHE A 833 9.93 8.05 -11.72
C PHE A 833 8.66 7.49 -12.37
N THR A 834 7.77 6.91 -11.57
CA THR A 834 6.50 6.33 -12.05
C THR A 834 5.40 7.39 -11.96
N LEU A 835 4.72 7.67 -13.07
CA LEU A 835 3.62 8.64 -13.16
C LEU A 835 2.31 8.07 -12.62
N ASP A 836 2.03 6.81 -12.95
CA ASP A 836 0.81 6.11 -12.55
C ASP A 836 1.15 4.69 -12.09
N THR A 837 0.78 4.37 -10.85
CA THR A 837 0.98 3.05 -10.25
C THR A 837 0.08 1.97 -10.86
N LEU A 838 -1.02 2.34 -11.51
CA LEU A 838 -1.98 1.40 -12.10
C LEU A 838 -1.55 0.91 -13.50
N GLU A 839 -0.85 1.76 -14.27
CA GLU A 839 -0.42 1.46 -15.64
C GLU A 839 1.10 1.24 -15.78
N GLU A 840 1.85 1.27 -14.67
CA GLU A 840 3.32 1.13 -14.60
C GLU A 840 4.11 2.08 -15.53
N LYS A 841 3.53 3.23 -15.90
CA LYS A 841 4.18 4.18 -16.80
C LYS A 841 5.31 4.94 -16.09
N THR A 842 6.55 4.73 -16.54
CA THR A 842 7.73 5.47 -16.07
C THR A 842 8.06 6.66 -16.96
N ALA A 843 8.35 7.81 -16.36
CA ALA A 843 8.86 9.00 -17.03
C ALA A 843 10.28 9.35 -16.55
N THR A 844 11.01 10.07 -17.41
CA THR A 844 12.30 10.67 -17.04
C THR A 844 12.06 11.81 -16.07
N ASN A 845 12.86 11.87 -15.00
CA ASN A 845 12.78 12.94 -14.02
C ASN A 845 13.52 14.18 -14.54
N GLN A 846 12.78 15.26 -14.82
CA GLN A 846 13.29 16.57 -15.26
C GLN A 846 13.24 17.61 -14.13
N GLY A 847 12.91 17.20 -12.90
CA GLY A 847 12.80 18.07 -11.73
C GLY A 847 11.53 17.85 -10.92
N GLU A 848 10.65 16.93 -11.33
CA GLU A 848 9.42 16.59 -10.61
C GLU A 848 9.70 15.92 -9.26
N LEU A 849 10.85 15.23 -9.13
CA LEU A 849 11.32 14.63 -7.88
C LEU A 849 12.80 14.95 -7.63
N PRO A 850 13.25 15.02 -6.36
CA PRO A 850 14.65 15.26 -6.05
C PRO A 850 15.53 14.12 -6.60
N GLN A 851 16.56 14.51 -7.36
CA GLN A 851 17.66 13.65 -7.75
C GLN A 851 18.79 13.76 -6.73
N TYR A 852 19.46 12.64 -6.45
CA TYR A 852 20.59 12.63 -5.51
C TYR A 852 21.85 12.24 -6.27
N TYR A 853 22.80 13.17 -6.31
CA TYR A 853 24.14 12.94 -6.84
C TYR A 853 25.08 12.62 -5.67
N ILE A 854 25.75 11.48 -5.71
CA ILE A 854 26.64 11.00 -4.64
C ILE A 854 28.05 10.93 -5.23
N GLU A 855 28.90 11.84 -4.77
CA GLU A 855 30.31 11.90 -5.14
C GLU A 855 31.12 10.82 -4.41
N GLY A 856 32.06 10.18 -5.09
CA GLY A 856 32.98 9.19 -4.48
C GLY A 856 32.26 7.99 -3.85
N HIS A 857 31.12 7.57 -4.44
CA HIS A 857 30.30 6.48 -3.92
C HIS A 857 31.04 5.13 -3.90
N HIS A 858 31.91 4.88 -4.88
CA HIS A 858 32.65 3.62 -5.04
C HIS A 858 33.95 3.84 -5.82
N GLU A 859 34.80 2.81 -5.89
CA GLU A 859 36.08 2.88 -6.58
C GLU A 859 35.90 3.14 -8.09
N PRO A 860 36.55 4.18 -8.65
CA PRO A 860 36.47 4.49 -10.07
C PRO A 860 37.19 3.47 -10.94
N ILE A 861 36.59 3.06 -12.06
CA ILE A 861 37.29 2.29 -13.12
C ILE A 861 38.11 3.22 -14.01
N ILE A 862 37.59 4.43 -14.24
CA ILE A 862 38.18 5.50 -15.05
C ILE A 862 38.45 6.67 -14.14
N ASP A 863 39.64 7.26 -14.26
CA ASP A 863 39.98 8.46 -13.51
C ASP A 863 38.98 9.60 -13.82
N PRO A 864 38.51 10.36 -12.82
CA PRO A 864 37.59 11.48 -13.04
C PRO A 864 38.05 12.47 -14.13
N GLU A 865 39.34 12.76 -14.23
CA GLU A 865 39.88 13.66 -15.26
C GLU A 865 39.78 13.05 -16.66
N GLU A 866 40.03 11.75 -16.80
CA GLU A 866 39.88 11.04 -18.08
C GLU A 866 38.43 10.98 -18.52
N TRP A 867 37.50 10.83 -17.56
CA TRP A 867 36.08 10.82 -17.83
C TRP A 867 35.59 12.17 -18.36
N GLU A 868 36.03 13.28 -17.75
CA GLU A 868 35.70 14.65 -18.17
C GLU A 868 36.27 14.99 -19.56
N LYS A 869 37.50 14.57 -19.85
CA LYS A 869 38.10 14.70 -21.19
C LYS A 869 37.24 14.00 -22.24
N VAL A 870 36.76 12.80 -21.95
CA VAL A 870 35.87 12.05 -22.85
C VAL A 870 34.52 12.73 -23.04
N GLN A 871 33.90 13.28 -21.99
CA GLN A 871 32.65 14.05 -22.15
C GLN A 871 32.85 15.27 -23.05
N THR A 872 33.97 15.99 -22.88
CA THR A 872 34.34 17.13 -23.71
C THR A 872 34.46 16.73 -25.19
N ILE A 873 35.13 15.60 -25.48
CA ILE A 873 35.22 15.07 -26.86
C ILE A 873 33.84 14.73 -27.42
N ILE A 874 32.96 14.11 -26.63
CA ILE A 874 31.60 13.75 -27.04
C ILE A 874 30.78 15.02 -27.32
N GLN A 875 30.87 16.02 -26.46
CA GLN A 875 30.18 17.30 -26.60
C GLN A 875 30.66 18.06 -27.84
N GLN A 876 31.96 18.22 -28.04
CA GLN A 876 32.53 18.85 -29.24
C GLN A 876 32.11 18.14 -30.53
N ARG A 877 32.07 16.79 -30.52
CA ARG A 877 31.56 16.01 -31.66
C ARG A 877 30.07 16.23 -31.90
N SER A 878 29.28 16.39 -30.83
CA SER A 878 27.84 16.70 -30.91
C SER A 878 27.60 18.09 -31.47
N GLU A 879 28.27 19.11 -30.93
CA GLU A 879 28.18 20.50 -31.38
C GLU A 879 28.65 20.65 -32.83
N ALA A 880 29.78 20.01 -33.20
CA ALA A 880 30.26 20.01 -34.58
C ALA A 880 29.31 19.26 -35.53
N PHE A 881 28.50 18.32 -35.03
CA PHE A 881 27.46 17.65 -35.81
C PHE A 881 26.21 18.52 -35.94
N GLU A 882 25.79 19.21 -34.87
CA GLU A 882 24.65 20.14 -34.86
C GLU A 882 24.90 21.35 -35.76
N GLN A 883 26.09 21.96 -35.69
CA GLN A 883 26.51 23.07 -36.56
C GLN A 883 26.53 22.68 -38.04
N ARG A 884 26.91 21.43 -38.36
CA ARG A 884 26.89 20.89 -39.74
C ARG A 884 25.47 20.52 -40.23
N ASN A 885 24.50 20.38 -39.33
CA ASN A 885 23.15 19.89 -39.63
C ASN A 885 22.03 20.85 -39.18
N HIS A 886 22.28 22.16 -39.09
CA HIS A 886 21.29 23.20 -38.70
C HIS A 886 20.01 23.29 -39.58
N GLN A 887 19.79 22.38 -40.50
CA GLN A 887 18.49 22.13 -41.11
C GLN A 887 18.18 20.64 -41.09
N ARG A 888 17.47 20.14 -40.06
CA ARG A 888 16.88 18.79 -40.12
C ARG A 888 15.61 18.60 -39.29
N TYR A 889 14.50 18.98 -39.95
CA TYR A 889 13.18 18.34 -40.09
C TYR A 889 12.31 17.99 -38.87
N SER A 890 11.03 18.35 -39.03
CA SER A 890 9.87 18.00 -38.22
C SER A 890 9.68 16.48 -37.98
N LYS A 891 8.99 16.15 -36.89
CA LYS A 891 8.60 14.81 -36.43
C LYS A 891 8.00 13.93 -37.55
N ASP A 892 8.23 12.63 -37.40
CA ASP A 892 8.06 11.52 -38.36
C ASP A 892 6.59 11.23 -38.77
N GLN A 893 5.91 12.19 -39.42
CA GLN A 893 4.49 12.08 -39.77
C GLN A 893 4.17 11.09 -40.93
N ARG A 894 5.18 10.58 -41.67
CA ARG A 894 4.97 9.77 -42.90
C ARG A 894 5.34 8.29 -42.78
N LYS A 895 5.74 7.84 -41.58
CA LYS A 895 6.09 6.45 -41.30
C LYS A 895 4.82 5.62 -41.16
N ASN A 896 4.73 4.49 -41.88
CA ASN A 896 3.65 3.54 -41.67
C ASN A 896 3.94 2.68 -40.42
N SER A 897 3.18 2.87 -39.35
CA SER A 897 3.36 2.16 -38.08
C SER A 897 2.94 0.69 -38.14
N SER A 898 2.02 0.32 -39.04
CA SER A 898 1.41 -1.01 -39.13
C SER A 898 2.42 -2.12 -39.44
N PHE A 899 3.55 -1.76 -40.05
CA PHE A 899 4.64 -2.68 -40.39
C PHE A 899 5.59 -2.99 -39.23
N ILE A 900 5.54 -2.21 -38.15
CA ILE A 900 6.39 -2.40 -36.97
C ILE A 900 6.04 -3.75 -36.32
N GLU A 901 7.06 -4.55 -35.99
CA GLU A 901 6.94 -5.88 -35.36
C GLU A 901 6.30 -6.99 -36.21
N LYS A 902 5.58 -6.68 -37.28
CA LYS A 902 4.97 -7.66 -38.19
C LYS A 902 5.86 -8.08 -39.36
N LEU A 903 6.77 -7.22 -39.82
CA LEU A 903 7.67 -7.56 -40.94
C LEU A 903 8.90 -8.36 -40.48
N ILE A 904 9.11 -9.51 -41.09
CA ILE A 904 10.27 -10.39 -40.88
C ILE A 904 11.05 -10.57 -42.19
N CYS A 905 12.37 -10.70 -42.08
CA CYS A 905 13.24 -11.01 -43.19
C CYS A 905 13.26 -12.53 -43.45
N GLY A 906 12.90 -12.96 -44.66
CA GLY A 906 12.90 -14.37 -45.07
C GLY A 906 14.30 -15.00 -45.15
N GLU A 907 15.36 -14.20 -45.22
CA GLU A 907 16.75 -14.70 -45.33
C GLU A 907 17.37 -15.06 -43.96
N CYS A 908 16.96 -14.39 -42.88
CA CYS A 908 17.61 -14.54 -41.57
C CYS A 908 16.65 -14.59 -40.38
N GLY A 909 15.33 -14.54 -40.62
CA GLY A 909 14.29 -14.60 -39.59
C GLY A 909 14.23 -13.39 -38.66
N ARG A 910 15.03 -12.34 -38.87
CA ARG A 910 15.02 -11.14 -38.03
C ARG A 910 14.01 -10.11 -38.53
N GLY A 911 13.50 -9.29 -37.61
CA GLY A 911 12.57 -8.20 -37.94
C GLY A 911 13.18 -7.18 -38.91
N VAL A 912 12.31 -6.61 -39.75
CA VAL A 912 12.63 -5.54 -40.69
C VAL A 912 12.42 -4.19 -40.00
N GLY A 913 13.42 -3.31 -40.06
CA GLY A 913 13.42 -1.97 -39.50
C GLY A 913 13.12 -0.90 -40.54
N TYR A 914 12.68 0.27 -40.07
CA TYR A 914 12.40 1.45 -40.89
C TYR A 914 13.64 2.33 -41.03
N GLU A 915 13.97 2.71 -42.26
CA GLU A 915 15.08 3.59 -42.61
C GLU A 915 14.57 4.82 -43.38
N ARG A 916 14.83 6.01 -42.83
CA ARG A 916 14.52 7.30 -43.47
C ARG A 916 15.80 7.90 -44.06
N SER A 917 15.79 8.21 -45.34
CA SER A 917 16.94 8.80 -46.04
C SER A 917 16.52 10.04 -46.85
N PHE A 918 17.45 10.97 -47.05
CA PHE A 918 17.20 12.19 -47.84
C PHE A 918 18.16 12.27 -49.00
N GLU A 919 17.63 12.33 -50.22
CA GLU A 919 18.39 12.53 -51.44
C GLU A 919 18.44 14.03 -51.76
N ARG A 920 19.65 14.61 -51.82
CA ARG A 920 19.85 16.01 -52.22
C ARG A 920 19.62 16.16 -53.72
N ARG A 921 18.67 17.01 -54.12
CA ARG A 921 18.37 17.30 -55.53
C ARG A 921 18.84 18.69 -55.95
N GLY A 922 20.09 19.04 -55.65
CA GLY A 922 20.67 20.33 -56.03
C GLY A 922 19.75 21.51 -55.69
N SER A 923 19.41 22.34 -56.68
CA SER A 923 18.55 23.52 -56.54
C SER A 923 17.04 23.26 -56.31
N ARG A 924 16.59 21.99 -56.28
CA ARG A 924 15.16 21.63 -56.12
C ARG A 924 14.82 21.06 -54.73
N GLY A 925 15.69 21.28 -53.75
CA GLY A 925 15.48 20.85 -52.38
C GLY A 925 15.93 19.41 -52.09
N THR A 926 15.46 18.87 -50.97
CA THR A 926 15.76 17.52 -50.47
C THR A 926 14.54 16.62 -50.62
N ARG A 927 14.71 15.43 -51.19
CA ARG A 927 13.64 14.44 -51.28
C ARG A 927 13.79 13.43 -50.16
N GLU A 928 12.72 13.24 -49.40
CA GLU A 928 12.63 12.17 -48.42
C GLU A 928 12.32 10.83 -49.10
N ILE A 929 13.02 9.78 -48.65
CA ILE A 929 12.90 8.41 -49.13
C ILE A 929 12.76 7.49 -47.92
N ASN A 930 11.60 6.83 -47.84
CA ASN A 930 11.23 5.90 -46.77
C ASN A 930 11.45 4.46 -47.23
N ARG A 931 12.22 3.69 -46.46
CA ARG A 931 12.61 2.31 -46.77
C ARG A 931 12.45 1.39 -45.56
N TRP A 932 12.34 0.10 -45.85
CA TRP A 932 12.33 -0.98 -44.87
C TRP A 932 13.49 -1.93 -45.17
N VAL A 933 14.29 -2.24 -44.15
CA VAL A 933 15.53 -3.01 -44.27
C VAL A 933 15.65 -4.02 -43.14
N CYS A 934 16.16 -5.22 -43.44
CA CYS A 934 16.44 -6.19 -42.39
C CYS A 934 17.38 -5.59 -41.32
N ARG A 935 17.03 -5.70 -40.03
CA ARG A 935 17.85 -5.16 -38.92
C ARG A 935 19.27 -5.74 -38.84
N LEU A 936 19.51 -6.90 -39.45
CA LEU A 936 20.85 -7.49 -39.57
C LEU A 936 21.60 -6.94 -40.79
N ALA A 937 20.92 -6.71 -41.91
CA ALA A 937 21.48 -6.08 -43.10
C ALA A 937 21.79 -4.58 -42.88
N GLU A 938 21.05 -3.92 -41.99
CA GLU A 938 21.29 -2.54 -41.56
C GLU A 938 22.62 -2.38 -40.79
N LYS A 939 23.05 -3.43 -40.08
CA LYS A 939 24.28 -3.44 -39.29
C LYS A 939 25.47 -3.84 -40.16
N TYR A 940 25.99 -2.88 -40.93
CA TYR A 940 27.17 -3.04 -41.81
C TYR A 940 28.48 -3.49 -41.10
N TYR A 941 28.47 -3.58 -39.77
CA TYR A 941 29.59 -3.99 -38.91
C TYR A 941 29.42 -5.40 -38.31
N ALA A 942 28.35 -6.13 -38.66
CA ALA A 942 28.18 -7.51 -38.21
C ALA A 942 28.97 -8.49 -39.12
N VAL A 943 29.74 -9.39 -38.51
CA VAL A 943 30.57 -10.40 -39.21
C VAL A 943 29.72 -11.36 -40.06
N ASN A 944 28.47 -11.62 -39.65
CA ASN A 944 27.45 -12.40 -40.38
C ASN A 944 26.29 -11.50 -40.80
N GLY A 945 26.52 -10.60 -41.77
CA GLY A 945 25.50 -9.71 -42.33
C GLY A 945 24.42 -10.45 -43.13
N CYS A 946 23.21 -9.90 -43.18
CA CYS A 946 22.13 -10.44 -44.00
C CYS A 946 22.17 -9.85 -45.42
N SER A 947 21.97 -10.68 -46.44
CA SER A 947 21.96 -10.31 -47.87
C SER A 947 20.66 -9.66 -48.36
N SER A 948 19.70 -9.39 -47.47
CA SER A 948 18.43 -8.74 -47.80
C SER A 948 18.65 -7.32 -48.33
N GLN A 949 17.92 -6.96 -49.38
CA GLN A 949 17.93 -5.59 -49.93
C GLN A 949 17.01 -4.65 -49.12
N ARG A 950 17.02 -3.36 -49.49
CA ARG A 950 16.15 -2.32 -48.92
C ARG A 950 14.92 -2.14 -49.79
N PHE A 951 13.73 -2.21 -49.21
CA PHE A 951 12.46 -2.08 -49.92
C PHE A 951 11.86 -0.70 -49.70
N HIS A 952 11.16 -0.15 -50.70
CA HIS A 952 10.45 1.13 -50.54
C HIS A 952 9.18 0.91 -49.72
N GLN A 953 8.83 1.85 -48.82
CA GLN A 953 7.58 1.74 -48.04
C GLN A 953 6.36 1.64 -48.99
N ASP A 954 6.28 2.53 -49.97
CA ASP A 954 5.21 2.54 -50.98
C ASP A 954 5.11 1.21 -51.77
N TYR A 955 6.21 0.45 -51.92
CA TYR A 955 6.18 -0.87 -52.55
C TYR A 955 5.46 -1.88 -51.65
N LEU A 956 5.82 -1.94 -50.36
CA LEU A 956 5.19 -2.87 -49.41
C LEU A 956 3.70 -2.54 -49.20
N GLU A 957 3.35 -1.25 -49.20
CA GLU A 957 1.97 -0.79 -49.13
C GLU A 957 1.17 -1.22 -50.38
N LYS A 958 1.72 -1.01 -51.58
CA LYS A 958 1.10 -1.45 -52.83
C LYS A 958 1.01 -2.96 -52.95
N HIS A 959 2.05 -3.69 -52.54
CA HIS A 959 2.07 -5.15 -52.54
C HIS A 959 0.95 -5.73 -51.67
N PHE A 960 0.68 -5.12 -50.51
CA PHE A 960 -0.45 -5.51 -49.68
C PHE A 960 -1.81 -5.15 -50.29
N ILE A 961 -1.95 -3.97 -50.91
CA ILE A 961 -3.18 -3.59 -51.60
C ILE A 961 -3.46 -4.55 -52.77
N ASN A 962 -2.43 -4.91 -53.53
CA ASN A 962 -2.55 -5.85 -54.65
C ASN A 962 -2.85 -7.28 -54.18
N LEU A 963 -2.28 -7.70 -53.04
CA LEU A 963 -2.71 -8.93 -52.35
C LEU A 963 -4.22 -8.90 -52.10
N LEU A 964 -4.74 -7.86 -51.46
CA LEU A 964 -6.18 -7.75 -51.15
C LEU A 964 -7.06 -7.79 -52.41
N LYS A 965 -6.66 -7.10 -53.48
CA LYS A 965 -7.35 -7.16 -54.78
C LYS A 965 -7.32 -8.54 -55.41
N GLY A 966 -6.18 -9.24 -55.29
CA GLY A 966 -6.02 -10.60 -55.78
C GLY A 966 -6.84 -11.64 -54.99
N LEU A 967 -7.13 -11.39 -53.70
CA LEU A 967 -7.87 -12.31 -52.84
C LEU A 967 -9.36 -12.38 -53.16
N GLU A 968 -9.98 -11.32 -53.70
CA GLU A 968 -11.42 -11.31 -53.97
C GLU A 968 -11.83 -12.34 -55.04
N GLN A 969 -10.98 -12.55 -56.05
CA GLN A 969 -11.27 -13.38 -57.22
C GLN A 969 -10.54 -14.73 -57.21
N ASN A 970 -9.82 -15.07 -56.12
CA ASN A 970 -9.00 -16.27 -56.06
C ASN A 970 -9.73 -17.45 -55.40
N GLU A 971 -10.24 -18.36 -56.22
CA GLU A 971 -10.91 -19.58 -55.76
C GLU A 971 -9.99 -20.49 -54.93
N ALA A 972 -8.69 -20.54 -55.24
CA ALA A 972 -7.73 -21.36 -54.50
C ALA A 972 -7.51 -20.85 -53.06
N PHE A 973 -7.59 -19.54 -52.85
CA PHE A 973 -7.54 -18.96 -51.51
C PHE A 973 -8.74 -19.40 -50.67
N GLN A 974 -9.95 -19.31 -51.23
CA GLN A 974 -11.18 -19.72 -50.54
C GLN A 974 -11.13 -21.21 -50.18
N GLN A 975 -10.70 -22.07 -51.11
CA GLN A 975 -10.56 -23.51 -50.88
C GLN A 975 -9.57 -23.85 -49.77
N GLU A 976 -8.42 -23.17 -49.68
CA GLU A 976 -7.43 -23.44 -48.64
C GLU A 976 -7.93 -22.99 -47.25
N VAL A 977 -8.63 -21.86 -47.16
CA VAL A 977 -9.26 -21.43 -45.91
C VAL A 977 -10.38 -22.39 -45.50
N GLU A 978 -11.24 -22.81 -46.43
CA GLU A 978 -12.30 -23.78 -46.17
C GLU A 978 -11.75 -25.13 -45.70
N LYS A 979 -10.62 -25.57 -46.24
CA LYS A 979 -9.93 -26.78 -45.80
C LYS A 979 -9.41 -26.69 -44.37
N VAL A 980 -8.81 -25.55 -43.98
CA VAL A 980 -8.37 -25.31 -42.59
C VAL A 980 -9.57 -25.27 -41.64
N ILE A 981 -10.68 -24.64 -42.05
CA ILE A 981 -11.92 -24.65 -41.28
C ILE A 981 -12.41 -26.09 -41.10
N ALA A 982 -12.52 -26.86 -42.19
CA ALA A 982 -12.99 -28.25 -42.17
C ALA A 982 -12.12 -29.18 -41.31
N GLN A 983 -10.80 -28.98 -41.28
CA GLN A 983 -9.88 -29.72 -40.40
C GLN A 983 -10.03 -29.35 -38.92
N THR A 984 -10.46 -28.13 -38.64
CA THR A 984 -10.65 -27.62 -37.28
C THR A 984 -12.00 -28.04 -36.71
N GLU A 985 -13.01 -28.24 -37.57
CA GLU A 985 -14.35 -28.70 -37.20
C GLU A 985 -14.34 -30.07 -36.53
N LEU A 986 -15.39 -30.32 -35.75
CA LEU A 986 -15.67 -31.64 -35.21
C LEU A 986 -16.21 -32.54 -36.33
N SER A 987 -15.67 -33.74 -36.44
CA SER A 987 -16.22 -34.77 -37.32
C SER A 987 -17.62 -35.20 -36.85
N ALA A 988 -18.39 -35.85 -37.73
CA ALA A 988 -19.71 -36.37 -37.38
C ALA A 988 -19.66 -37.37 -36.20
N GLU A 989 -18.59 -38.16 -36.10
CA GLU A 989 -18.35 -39.08 -34.98
C GLU A 989 -18.04 -38.34 -33.68
N GLU A 990 -17.20 -37.30 -33.72
CA GLU A 990 -16.89 -36.47 -32.55
C GLU A 990 -18.12 -35.68 -32.06
N LEU A 991 -19.00 -35.26 -32.97
CA LEU A 991 -20.26 -34.59 -32.62
C LEU A 991 -21.23 -35.55 -31.90
N GLN A 992 -21.30 -36.81 -32.35
CA GLN A 992 -22.05 -37.86 -31.63
C GLN A 992 -21.43 -38.17 -30.27
N GLN A 993 -20.09 -38.17 -30.20
CA GLN A 993 -19.35 -38.36 -28.96
C GLN A 993 -19.59 -37.21 -27.96
N GLU A 994 -19.67 -35.96 -28.43
CA GLU A 994 -20.01 -34.79 -27.62
C GLU A 994 -21.39 -34.96 -26.96
N VAL A 995 -22.41 -35.30 -27.74
CA VAL A 995 -23.78 -35.54 -27.25
C VAL A 995 -23.81 -36.71 -26.26
N ALA A 996 -23.07 -37.78 -26.54
CA ALA A 996 -22.96 -38.93 -25.63
C ALA A 996 -22.29 -38.57 -24.30
N ILE A 997 -21.22 -37.74 -24.35
CA ILE A 997 -20.52 -37.26 -23.15
C ILE A 997 -21.42 -36.33 -22.33
N GLN A 998 -22.17 -35.42 -22.97
CA GLN A 998 -23.12 -34.54 -22.28
C GLN A 998 -24.20 -35.35 -21.54
N LYS A 999 -24.80 -36.35 -22.22
CA LYS A 999 -25.80 -37.23 -21.60
C LYS A 999 -25.22 -38.06 -20.45
N ARG A 1000 -23.98 -38.55 -20.59
CA ARG A 1000 -23.28 -39.28 -19.53
C ARG A 1000 -22.97 -38.38 -18.33
N MET A 1001 -22.60 -37.13 -18.58
CA MET A 1001 -22.30 -36.15 -17.54
C MET A 1001 -23.56 -35.78 -16.74
N GLU A 1002 -24.72 -35.65 -17.39
CA GLU A 1002 -26.01 -35.44 -16.73
C GLU A 1002 -26.38 -36.62 -15.82
N GLN A 1003 -26.20 -37.86 -16.31
CA GLN A 1003 -26.39 -39.07 -15.50
C GLN A 1003 -25.45 -39.14 -14.29
N LEU A 1004 -24.17 -38.77 -14.46
CA LEU A 1004 -23.20 -38.77 -13.37
C LEU A 1004 -23.46 -37.67 -12.35
N ASN A 1005 -23.88 -36.48 -12.79
CA ASN A 1005 -24.26 -35.39 -11.89
C ASN A 1005 -25.48 -35.77 -11.04
N GLN A 1006 -26.47 -36.44 -11.64
CA GLN A 1006 -27.63 -36.97 -10.92
C GLN A 1006 -27.23 -38.07 -9.93
N ALA A 1007 -26.37 -39.01 -10.34
CA ALA A 1007 -25.86 -40.05 -9.45
C ALA A 1007 -25.00 -39.49 -8.31
N LEU A 1008 -24.24 -38.41 -8.56
CA LEU A 1008 -23.46 -37.70 -7.54
C LEU A 1008 -24.38 -37.00 -6.53
N TYR A 1009 -25.46 -36.37 -7.00
CA TYR A 1009 -26.48 -35.78 -6.12
C TYR A 1009 -27.09 -36.84 -5.20
N GLU A 1010 -27.52 -37.98 -5.76
CA GLU A 1010 -28.11 -39.09 -5.00
C GLU A 1010 -27.11 -39.64 -3.97
N ALA A 1011 -25.85 -39.86 -4.36
CA ALA A 1011 -24.82 -40.33 -3.44
C ALA A 1011 -24.55 -39.34 -2.28
N VAL A 1012 -24.50 -38.03 -2.56
CA VAL A 1012 -24.28 -37.00 -1.53
C VAL A 1012 -25.52 -36.84 -0.63
N ASP A 1013 -26.73 -36.98 -1.16
CA ASP A 1013 -27.97 -36.90 -0.37
C ASP A 1013 -28.18 -38.16 0.50
N GLU A 1014 -27.79 -39.34 0.01
CA GLU A 1014 -27.72 -40.59 0.79
C GLU A 1014 -26.72 -40.47 1.95
N GLU A 1015 -25.52 -39.92 1.70
CA GLU A 1015 -24.49 -39.69 2.73
C GLU A 1015 -24.91 -38.69 3.81
N LEU A 1016 -25.71 -37.67 3.46
CA LEU A 1016 -26.21 -36.68 4.41
C LEU A 1016 -27.31 -37.24 5.32
N ASN A 1017 -27.99 -38.32 4.89
CA ASN A 1017 -29.13 -38.93 5.58
C ASN A 1017 -28.78 -40.23 6.34
N GLN A 1018 -27.66 -40.89 6.05
CA GLN A 1018 -27.17 -42.05 6.80
C GLN A 1018 -25.85 -41.70 7.52
N ASP A 1019 -25.72 -42.06 8.80
CA ASP A 1019 -24.49 -41.89 9.59
C ASP A 1019 -23.33 -42.74 9.01
N GLY A 1020 -22.73 -42.23 7.94
CA GLY A 1020 -21.40 -42.52 7.39
C GLY A 1020 -21.14 -43.96 6.94
N GLN A 1021 -20.98 -44.19 5.62
CA GLN A 1021 -20.06 -45.24 5.16
C GLN A 1021 -19.56 -45.24 3.69
N ASP A 1022 -19.83 -44.26 2.80
CA ASP A 1022 -19.42 -44.43 1.39
C ASP A 1022 -18.81 -43.22 0.65
N HIS A 1023 -17.82 -42.56 1.27
CA HIS A 1023 -17.04 -41.48 0.62
C HIS A 1023 -16.35 -41.89 -0.68
N GLN A 1024 -16.17 -43.19 -0.90
CA GLN A 1024 -15.51 -43.71 -2.08
C GLN A 1024 -16.37 -43.51 -3.35
N ARG A 1025 -17.69 -43.69 -3.25
CA ARG A 1025 -18.62 -43.50 -4.38
C ARG A 1025 -18.69 -42.05 -4.85
N VAL A 1026 -18.68 -41.09 -3.91
CA VAL A 1026 -18.68 -39.64 -4.21
C VAL A 1026 -17.38 -39.23 -4.91
N ASP A 1027 -16.24 -39.76 -4.45
CA ASP A 1027 -14.93 -39.48 -5.05
C ASP A 1027 -14.78 -40.07 -6.47
N GLU A 1028 -15.26 -41.29 -6.70
CA GLU A 1028 -15.23 -41.95 -8.02
C GLU A 1028 -16.09 -41.22 -9.06
N LEU A 1029 -17.32 -40.86 -8.69
CA LEU A 1029 -18.23 -40.09 -9.56
C LEU A 1029 -17.66 -38.70 -9.89
N SER A 1030 -17.05 -38.04 -8.91
CA SER A 1030 -16.40 -36.73 -9.10
C SER A 1030 -15.22 -36.82 -10.08
N GLU A 1031 -14.41 -37.89 -10.03
CA GLU A 1031 -13.31 -38.09 -10.97
C GLU A 1031 -13.77 -38.31 -12.42
N GLU A 1032 -14.85 -39.07 -12.61
CA GLU A 1032 -15.41 -39.30 -13.96
C GLU A 1032 -15.95 -38.00 -14.55
N ILE A 1033 -16.65 -37.18 -13.76
CA ILE A 1033 -17.19 -35.88 -14.18
C ILE A 1033 -16.09 -34.92 -14.63
N VAL A 1034 -14.99 -34.82 -13.88
CA VAL A 1034 -13.86 -33.93 -14.23
C VAL A 1034 -13.22 -34.36 -15.56
N LYS A 1035 -13.03 -35.66 -15.78
CA LYS A 1035 -12.46 -36.19 -17.04
C LYS A 1035 -13.35 -35.88 -18.25
N LEU A 1036 -14.66 -36.01 -18.10
CA LEU A 1036 -15.62 -35.71 -19.16
C LEU A 1036 -15.72 -34.20 -19.46
N HIS A 1037 -15.67 -33.36 -18.43
CA HIS A 1037 -15.61 -31.89 -18.59
C HIS A 1037 -14.40 -31.45 -19.43
N GLN A 1038 -13.23 -32.03 -19.16
CA GLN A 1038 -12.02 -31.70 -19.90
C GLN A 1038 -12.12 -32.09 -21.39
N LYS A 1039 -12.79 -33.21 -21.73
CA LYS A 1039 -13.05 -33.59 -23.12
C LYS A 1039 -14.05 -32.66 -23.82
N LEU A 1040 -15.15 -32.26 -23.14
CA LEU A 1040 -16.11 -31.30 -23.71
C LEU A 1040 -15.47 -29.94 -24.00
N LYS A 1041 -14.56 -29.50 -23.13
CA LYS A 1041 -13.77 -28.29 -23.32
C LYS A 1041 -12.93 -28.34 -24.60
N ASP A 1042 -12.23 -29.44 -24.86
CA ASP A 1042 -11.41 -29.59 -26.06
C ASP A 1042 -12.27 -29.53 -27.34
N PHE A 1043 -13.48 -30.10 -27.32
CA PHE A 1043 -14.44 -30.00 -28.44
C PHE A 1043 -15.00 -28.59 -28.63
N SER A 1044 -15.40 -27.92 -27.54
CA SER A 1044 -15.89 -26.54 -27.56
C SER A 1044 -14.83 -25.57 -28.11
N ASP A 1045 -13.58 -25.69 -27.67
CA ASP A 1045 -12.49 -24.80 -28.09
C ASP A 1045 -12.22 -24.92 -29.60
N ARG A 1046 -12.27 -26.14 -30.16
CA ARG A 1046 -12.17 -26.39 -31.61
C ARG A 1046 -13.32 -25.76 -32.40
N LYS A 1047 -14.55 -25.90 -31.91
CA LYS A 1047 -15.74 -25.32 -32.55
C LYS A 1047 -15.68 -23.79 -32.58
N LYS A 1048 -15.34 -23.17 -31.44
CA LYS A 1048 -15.14 -21.71 -31.34
C LYS A 1048 -14.06 -21.22 -32.30
N LEU A 1049 -12.97 -21.97 -32.47
CA LEU A 1049 -11.90 -21.64 -33.40
C LEU A 1049 -12.35 -21.72 -34.87
N ALA A 1050 -13.09 -22.77 -35.25
CA ALA A 1050 -13.66 -22.90 -36.59
C ALA A 1050 -14.64 -21.77 -36.93
N ASP A 1051 -15.53 -21.41 -35.98
CA ASP A 1051 -16.48 -20.30 -36.15
C ASP A 1051 -15.78 -18.94 -36.21
N HIS A 1052 -14.71 -18.76 -35.44
CA HIS A 1052 -13.87 -17.57 -35.53
C HIS A 1052 -13.26 -17.41 -36.93
N TYR A 1053 -12.69 -18.47 -37.50
CA TYR A 1053 -12.14 -18.43 -38.87
C TYR A 1053 -13.21 -18.14 -39.93
N ARG A 1054 -14.41 -18.71 -39.80
CA ARG A 1054 -15.54 -18.38 -40.69
C ARG A 1054 -15.93 -16.91 -40.63
N ASN A 1055 -16.06 -16.37 -39.43
CA ASN A 1055 -16.47 -14.99 -39.22
C ASN A 1055 -15.39 -14.02 -39.69
N GLU A 1056 -14.11 -14.30 -39.41
CA GLU A 1056 -13.00 -13.51 -39.94
C GLU A 1056 -12.94 -13.53 -41.47
N LEU A 1057 -13.13 -14.69 -42.11
CA LEU A 1057 -13.17 -14.79 -43.57
C LEU A 1057 -14.32 -13.95 -44.16
N LYS A 1058 -15.52 -14.03 -43.55
CA LYS A 1058 -16.70 -13.28 -43.98
C LYS A 1058 -16.49 -11.76 -43.85
N GLU A 1059 -15.92 -11.30 -42.73
CA GLU A 1059 -15.62 -9.89 -42.53
C GLU A 1059 -14.47 -9.41 -43.43
N LEU A 1060 -13.43 -10.22 -43.67
CA LEU A 1060 -12.36 -9.91 -44.61
C LEU A 1060 -12.93 -9.67 -46.02
N MET A 1061 -13.73 -10.60 -46.53
CA MET A 1061 -14.36 -10.47 -47.86
C MET A 1061 -15.27 -9.25 -47.97
N LYS A 1062 -16.02 -8.94 -46.90
CA LYS A 1062 -16.88 -7.76 -46.84
C LYS A 1062 -16.10 -6.46 -46.83
N GLN A 1063 -14.95 -6.42 -46.15
CA GLN A 1063 -14.09 -5.24 -46.12
C GLN A 1063 -13.36 -5.05 -47.46
N ILE A 1064 -12.87 -6.13 -48.08
CA ILE A 1064 -12.24 -6.08 -49.42
C ILE A 1064 -13.21 -5.47 -50.45
N ARG A 1065 -14.47 -5.91 -50.48
CA ARG A 1065 -15.50 -5.35 -51.38
C ARG A 1065 -15.71 -3.84 -51.24
N LYS A 1066 -15.50 -3.29 -50.04
CA LYS A 1066 -15.62 -1.83 -49.79
C LYS A 1066 -14.40 -1.03 -50.26
N LEU A 1067 -13.24 -1.68 -50.41
CA LEU A 1067 -12.02 -1.02 -50.89
C LEU A 1067 -12.04 -0.83 -52.42
N ASP A 1068 -12.65 -1.75 -53.17
CA ASP A 1068 -12.63 -1.70 -54.64
C ASP A 1068 -13.43 -0.51 -55.21
N ASP A 1069 -14.43 -0.01 -54.47
CA ASP A 1069 -15.26 1.13 -54.87
C ASP A 1069 -14.54 2.50 -54.87
N ASN A 1070 -13.31 2.60 -54.32
CA ASN A 1070 -12.65 3.88 -54.07
C ASN A 1070 -11.23 3.92 -54.68
N MET A 1071 -11.17 4.21 -55.98
CA MET A 1071 -10.01 4.03 -56.88
C MET A 1071 -8.74 4.89 -56.62
N ASN A 1072 -8.47 5.33 -55.40
CA ASN A 1072 -7.22 6.04 -55.04
C ASN A 1072 -6.91 5.94 -53.53
N GLN A 1073 -7.08 4.76 -52.92
CA GLN A 1073 -7.00 4.63 -51.47
C GLN A 1073 -5.58 4.65 -50.90
N ALA A 1074 -5.47 5.35 -49.77
CA ALA A 1074 -4.37 5.25 -48.83
C ALA A 1074 -4.27 3.83 -48.25
N PHE A 1075 -3.09 3.46 -47.74
CA PHE A 1075 -2.84 2.14 -47.15
C PHE A 1075 -3.88 1.80 -46.06
N PRO A 1076 -4.58 0.64 -46.15
CA PRO A 1076 -5.59 0.25 -45.17
C PRO A 1076 -4.93 -0.33 -43.92
N THR A 1077 -4.53 0.55 -43.00
CA THR A 1077 -3.89 0.19 -41.73
C THR A 1077 -4.70 -0.81 -40.92
N ASP A 1078 -6.01 -0.58 -40.77
CA ASP A 1078 -6.89 -1.43 -39.96
C ASP A 1078 -6.93 -2.87 -40.48
N LEU A 1079 -6.98 -3.06 -41.80
CA LEU A 1079 -6.94 -4.38 -42.43
C LEU A 1079 -5.60 -5.09 -42.19
N TYR A 1080 -4.49 -4.37 -42.34
CA TYR A 1080 -3.18 -4.93 -42.09
C TYR A 1080 -3.00 -5.30 -40.60
N GLU A 1081 -3.52 -4.48 -39.70
CA GLU A 1081 -3.43 -4.73 -38.26
C GLU A 1081 -4.31 -5.91 -37.81
N GLN A 1082 -5.51 -6.04 -38.38
CA GLN A 1082 -6.45 -7.11 -38.07
C GLN A 1082 -6.03 -8.46 -38.67
N PHE A 1083 -5.72 -8.51 -39.96
CA PHE A 1083 -5.65 -9.78 -40.71
C PHE A 1083 -4.24 -10.33 -40.90
N ILE A 1084 -3.19 -9.52 -40.77
CA ILE A 1084 -1.81 -9.98 -40.92
C ILE A 1084 -1.23 -10.30 -39.54
N LYS A 1085 -0.98 -11.56 -39.24
CA LYS A 1085 -0.21 -11.94 -38.04
C LYS A 1085 1.26 -11.58 -38.22
N GLN A 1086 1.81 -11.90 -39.38
CA GLN A 1086 3.21 -11.68 -39.71
C GLN A 1086 3.39 -11.62 -41.23
N ALA A 1087 4.39 -10.90 -41.73
CA ALA A 1087 4.71 -10.84 -43.15
C ALA A 1087 6.22 -10.99 -43.38
N THR A 1088 6.59 -12.00 -44.15
CA THR A 1088 7.97 -12.40 -44.43
C THR A 1088 8.40 -11.86 -45.79
N VAL A 1089 9.39 -10.98 -45.81
CA VAL A 1089 9.92 -10.32 -47.01
C VAL A 1089 11.23 -10.98 -47.44
N TYR A 1090 11.28 -11.49 -48.66
CA TYR A 1090 12.44 -12.16 -49.26
C TYR A 1090 13.29 -11.21 -50.10
N LYS A 1091 14.53 -11.63 -50.41
CA LYS A 1091 15.51 -10.78 -51.12
C LYS A 1091 15.03 -10.30 -52.50
N ASP A 1092 14.23 -11.06 -53.22
CA ASP A 1092 13.68 -10.70 -54.55
C ASP A 1092 12.51 -9.70 -54.49
N GLY A 1093 11.95 -9.48 -53.30
CA GLY A 1093 10.79 -8.63 -53.08
C GLY A 1093 9.49 -9.38 -52.88
N LYS A 1094 9.49 -10.72 -52.95
CA LYS A 1094 8.32 -11.53 -52.61
C LYS A 1094 7.97 -11.34 -51.13
N VAL A 1095 6.69 -11.11 -50.84
CA VAL A 1095 6.17 -11.03 -49.46
C VAL A 1095 5.18 -12.17 -49.23
N VAL A 1096 5.47 -13.00 -48.23
CA VAL A 1096 4.59 -14.06 -47.75
C VAL A 1096 3.89 -13.59 -46.48
N TYR A 1097 2.58 -13.47 -46.54
CA TYR A 1097 1.73 -13.02 -45.44
C TYR A 1097 1.17 -14.21 -44.69
N GLN A 1098 1.44 -14.29 -43.40
CA GLN A 1098 0.76 -15.20 -42.50
C GLN A 1098 -0.52 -14.51 -42.02
N LEU A 1099 -1.67 -15.05 -42.44
CA LEU A 1099 -2.97 -14.47 -42.14
C LEU A 1099 -3.48 -14.92 -40.77
N SER A 1100 -4.36 -14.12 -40.16
CA SER A 1100 -5.04 -14.45 -38.91
C SER A 1100 -5.80 -15.79 -39.00
N LEU A 1101 -6.30 -16.09 -40.20
CA LEU A 1101 -6.97 -17.32 -40.63
C LEU A 1101 -6.11 -18.60 -40.63
N GLY A 1102 -4.82 -18.52 -40.26
CA GLY A 1102 -3.97 -19.70 -40.09
C GLY A 1102 -3.28 -20.21 -41.36
N ILE A 1103 -3.42 -19.50 -42.47
CA ILE A 1103 -2.79 -19.82 -43.76
C ILE A 1103 -1.70 -18.81 -44.13
N GLU A 1104 -0.79 -19.21 -45.01
CA GLU A 1104 0.21 -18.35 -45.63
C GLU A 1104 -0.18 -18.04 -47.08
N TRP A 1105 -0.09 -16.78 -47.49
CA TRP A 1105 -0.43 -16.35 -48.85
C TRP A 1105 0.55 -15.30 -49.38
N SER A 1106 0.80 -15.29 -50.69
CA SER A 1106 1.70 -14.32 -51.33
C SER A 1106 1.25 -13.99 -52.74
N THR A 1107 1.66 -12.84 -53.26
CA THR A 1107 1.58 -12.50 -54.68
C THR A 1107 2.94 -12.68 -55.36
N ASP A 1108 2.96 -12.88 -56.68
CA ASP A 1108 4.19 -13.09 -57.47
C ASP A 1108 4.91 -11.78 -57.86
N GLU A 1109 4.60 -10.68 -57.18
CA GLU A 1109 5.18 -9.36 -57.49
C GLU A 1109 6.65 -9.28 -57.13
N LYS A 1110 7.45 -8.78 -58.06
CA LYS A 1110 8.90 -8.58 -57.86
C LYS A 1110 9.21 -7.11 -57.69
N TYR A 1111 10.15 -6.82 -56.78
CA TYR A 1111 10.53 -5.44 -56.48
C TYR A 1111 11.19 -4.71 -57.66
N GLU A 1112 11.78 -5.44 -58.60
CA GLU A 1112 12.44 -4.85 -59.77
C GLU A 1112 11.44 -4.25 -60.77
N GLU A 1113 10.27 -4.88 -60.93
CA GLU A 1113 9.19 -4.40 -61.80
C GLU A 1113 8.65 -3.05 -61.29
N TYR A 1114 8.47 -2.95 -59.96
CA TYR A 1114 8.10 -1.70 -59.30
C TYR A 1114 9.13 -0.57 -59.55
N LYS A 1115 10.43 -0.86 -59.49
CA LYS A 1115 11.47 0.15 -59.77
C LYS A 1115 11.40 0.65 -61.21
N GLN A 1116 11.14 -0.25 -62.18
CA GLN A 1116 11.00 0.10 -63.58
C GLN A 1116 9.79 1.00 -63.82
N GLN A 1117 8.62 0.65 -63.25
CA GLN A 1117 7.40 1.45 -63.33
C GLN A 1117 7.61 2.87 -62.80
N ILE A 1118 8.12 3.01 -61.58
CA ILE A 1118 8.38 4.32 -60.97
C ILE A 1118 9.42 5.13 -61.75
N SER A 1119 10.41 4.47 -62.35
CA SER A 1119 11.40 5.15 -63.20
C SER A 1119 10.75 5.78 -64.44
N MET A 1120 9.81 5.07 -65.08
CA MET A 1120 9.06 5.57 -66.24
C MET A 1120 8.11 6.71 -65.87
N GLU A 1121 7.32 6.55 -64.81
CA GLU A 1121 6.42 7.61 -64.30
C GLU A 1121 7.18 8.90 -63.98
N ARG A 1122 8.36 8.79 -63.33
CA ARG A 1122 9.22 9.94 -63.01
C ARG A 1122 9.79 10.60 -64.26
N LYS A 1123 10.12 9.84 -65.32
CA LYS A 1123 10.58 10.41 -66.59
C LYS A 1123 9.46 11.22 -67.26
N ALA A 1124 8.24 10.69 -67.28
CA ALA A 1124 7.06 11.36 -67.82
C ALA A 1124 6.74 12.66 -67.04
N GLN A 1125 6.72 12.59 -65.71
CA GLN A 1125 6.46 13.76 -64.86
C GLN A 1125 7.51 14.87 -65.05
N ARG A 1126 8.80 14.52 -65.10
CA ARG A 1126 9.88 15.49 -65.38
C ARG A 1126 9.75 16.15 -66.74
N GLN A 1127 9.21 15.43 -67.72
CA GLN A 1127 8.98 15.96 -69.07
C GLN A 1127 7.78 16.92 -69.08
N ALA A 1128 6.72 16.61 -68.33
CA ALA A 1128 5.57 17.50 -68.14
C ALA A 1128 5.95 18.80 -67.41
N GLU A 1129 6.63 18.72 -66.25
CA GLU A 1129 7.08 19.89 -65.48
C GLU A 1129 8.00 20.81 -66.30
N ARG A 1130 8.88 20.23 -67.14
CA ARG A 1130 9.76 21.01 -68.03
C ARG A 1130 8.96 21.78 -69.08
N LYS A 1131 7.94 21.17 -69.67
CA LYS A 1131 7.06 21.85 -70.64
C LYS A 1131 6.27 22.97 -69.98
N GLU A 1132 5.75 22.74 -68.78
CA GLU A 1132 4.99 23.75 -68.02
C GLU A 1132 5.85 24.96 -67.66
N LYS A 1133 7.05 24.75 -67.08
CA LYS A 1133 7.98 25.85 -66.75
C LYS A 1133 8.46 26.60 -67.98
N GLN A 1134 8.64 25.91 -69.11
CA GLN A 1134 8.98 26.56 -70.37
C GLN A 1134 7.84 27.45 -70.87
N ALA A 1135 6.59 26.97 -70.79
CA ALA A 1135 5.40 27.74 -71.18
C ALA A 1135 5.17 28.96 -70.27
N GLU A 1136 5.43 28.84 -68.97
CA GLU A 1136 5.38 29.95 -68.03
C GLU A 1136 6.48 30.98 -68.30
N PHE A 1137 7.72 30.52 -68.51
CA PHE A 1137 8.85 31.39 -68.82
C PHE A 1137 8.65 32.17 -70.14
N LEU A 1138 8.04 31.55 -71.16
CA LEU A 1138 7.70 32.22 -72.43
C LEU A 1138 6.69 33.36 -72.28
N LYS A 1139 5.96 33.42 -71.16
CA LYS A 1139 5.02 34.50 -70.81
C LYS A 1139 5.62 35.52 -69.84
N GLY A 1140 6.90 35.37 -69.48
CA GLY A 1140 7.60 36.22 -68.53
C GLY A 1140 7.91 37.63 -69.06
N PRO A 1141 8.26 38.57 -68.16
CA PRO A 1141 8.60 39.94 -68.51
C PRO A 1141 9.85 40.05 -69.40
N GLU A 1142 10.83 39.14 -69.25
CA GLU A 1142 12.06 39.12 -70.05
C GLU A 1142 11.77 38.79 -71.51
N VAL A 1143 10.85 37.84 -71.75
CA VAL A 1143 10.42 37.48 -73.10
C VAL A 1143 9.55 38.58 -73.71
N THR A 1144 8.75 39.26 -72.90
CA THR A 1144 7.97 40.43 -73.34
C THR A 1144 8.89 41.58 -73.76
N ALA A 1145 9.93 41.88 -72.96
CA ALA A 1145 10.94 42.88 -73.28
C ALA A 1145 11.77 42.50 -74.51
N LEU A 1146 12.07 41.21 -74.70
CA LEU A 1146 12.70 40.71 -75.93
C LEU A 1146 11.81 40.95 -77.16
N LEU A 1147 10.51 40.69 -77.06
CA LEU A 1147 9.58 40.97 -78.16
C LEU A 1147 9.54 42.48 -78.46
N GLN A 1148 9.47 43.33 -77.44
CA GLN A 1148 9.53 44.79 -77.61
C GLN A 1148 10.85 45.24 -78.26
N PHE A 1149 11.99 44.69 -77.82
CA PHE A 1149 13.31 44.96 -78.41
C PHE A 1149 13.39 44.53 -79.89
N CYS A 1150 12.62 43.50 -80.27
CA CYS A 1150 12.51 42.98 -81.62
C CYS A 1150 11.36 43.62 -82.44
N GLU A 1151 10.72 44.70 -82.00
CA GLU A 1151 9.78 45.45 -82.86
C GLU A 1151 10.47 45.96 -84.12
N GLU A 1152 11.75 46.34 -83.98
CA GLU A 1152 12.65 46.57 -85.10
C GLU A 1152 13.48 45.31 -85.41
N PRO A 1153 13.92 45.11 -86.66
CA PRO A 1153 14.76 43.97 -87.02
C PRO A 1153 16.10 43.96 -86.28
N ARG A 1154 16.36 42.92 -85.47
CA ARG A 1154 17.61 42.72 -84.71
C ARG A 1154 18.37 41.47 -85.13
N MET A 1155 19.70 41.50 -85.12
CA MET A 1155 20.54 40.34 -85.42
C MET A 1155 20.57 39.33 -84.26
N TRP A 1156 20.87 38.06 -84.57
CA TRP A 1156 21.01 36.99 -83.56
C TRP A 1156 21.95 37.37 -82.40
N GLY A 1157 23.09 38.00 -82.72
CA GLY A 1157 24.06 38.45 -81.71
C GLY A 1157 23.44 39.49 -80.76
N GLU A 1158 22.74 40.47 -81.32
CA GLU A 1158 22.11 41.57 -80.58
C GLU A 1158 20.99 41.08 -79.65
N ILE A 1159 20.13 40.16 -80.12
CA ILE A 1159 19.04 39.62 -79.28
C ILE A 1159 19.57 38.69 -78.18
N LEU A 1160 20.65 37.96 -78.44
CA LEU A 1160 21.29 37.10 -77.44
C LEU A 1160 22.04 37.95 -76.41
N GLU A 1161 22.69 39.02 -76.83
CA GLU A 1161 23.37 39.97 -75.95
C GLU A 1161 22.37 40.73 -75.08
N PHE A 1162 21.28 41.23 -75.68
CA PHE A 1162 20.16 41.82 -74.95
C PHE A 1162 19.56 40.86 -73.91
N MET A 1163 19.35 39.59 -74.28
CA MET A 1163 18.87 38.63 -73.29
C MET A 1163 19.91 38.33 -72.21
N ASN A 1164 21.20 38.40 -72.53
CA ASN A 1164 22.27 38.27 -71.54
C ASN A 1164 22.43 39.48 -70.62
N THR A 1165 21.96 40.67 -71.00
CA THR A 1165 21.90 41.81 -70.06
C THR A 1165 20.79 41.64 -69.02
N MET A 1166 19.71 40.93 -69.37
CA MET A 1166 18.61 40.63 -68.45
C MET A 1166 18.82 39.33 -67.67
N MET A 1167 19.39 38.30 -68.30
CA MET A 1167 19.67 37.02 -67.67
C MET A 1167 20.81 36.26 -68.36
N THR A 1168 21.72 35.67 -67.59
CA THR A 1168 22.80 34.85 -68.16
C THR A 1168 22.24 33.58 -68.82
N ILE A 1169 22.30 33.50 -70.15
CA ILE A 1169 21.70 32.42 -70.94
C ILE A 1169 22.61 31.95 -72.07
N SER A 1170 22.78 30.62 -72.19
CA SER A 1170 23.57 30.05 -73.29
C SER A 1170 22.84 30.19 -74.63
N ALA A 1171 23.59 30.42 -75.71
CA ALA A 1171 23.04 30.53 -77.07
C ALA A 1171 22.18 29.31 -77.48
N SER A 1172 22.56 28.11 -77.05
CA SER A 1172 21.84 26.86 -77.34
C SER A 1172 20.49 26.79 -76.61
N TYR A 1173 20.48 27.13 -75.32
CA TYR A 1173 19.25 27.17 -74.53
C TYR A 1173 18.34 28.31 -74.98
N PHE A 1174 18.89 29.50 -75.24
CA PHE A 1174 18.12 30.63 -75.79
C PHE A 1174 17.43 30.28 -77.11
N ARG A 1175 18.14 29.59 -78.02
CA ARG A 1175 17.59 29.15 -79.29
C ARG A 1175 16.47 28.12 -79.15
N LYS A 1176 16.69 27.06 -78.37
CA LYS A 1176 15.76 25.92 -78.24
C LYS A 1176 14.57 26.22 -77.34
N SER A 1177 14.80 26.95 -76.26
CA SER A 1177 13.81 27.12 -75.20
C SER A 1177 12.98 28.39 -75.36
N ILE A 1178 13.46 29.39 -76.12
CA ILE A 1178 12.82 30.71 -76.23
C ILE A 1178 12.56 31.06 -77.70
N VAL A 1179 13.60 31.20 -78.52
CA VAL A 1179 13.43 31.73 -79.89
C VAL A 1179 12.66 30.78 -80.82
N LEU A 1180 12.94 29.47 -80.79
CA LEU A 1180 12.19 28.49 -81.59
C LEU A 1180 10.70 28.44 -81.17
N PRO A 1181 10.35 28.30 -79.88
CA PRO A 1181 8.97 28.38 -79.44
C PRO A 1181 8.26 29.69 -79.82
N LEU A 1182 8.91 30.85 -79.70
CA LEU A 1182 8.30 32.13 -80.10
C LEU A 1182 8.05 32.24 -81.62
N ILE A 1183 8.86 31.55 -82.43
CA ILE A 1183 8.63 31.45 -83.88
C ILE A 1183 7.49 30.47 -84.18
N GLU A 1184 7.42 29.34 -83.48
CA GLU A 1184 6.33 28.37 -83.59
C GLU A 1184 4.99 28.97 -83.12
N GLU A 1185 4.97 29.77 -82.06
CA GLU A 1185 3.82 30.56 -81.57
C GLU A 1185 3.49 31.75 -82.47
N GLY A 1186 4.30 32.02 -83.52
CA GLY A 1186 4.08 33.11 -84.46
C GLY A 1186 4.34 34.51 -83.93
N LYS A 1187 4.92 34.67 -82.73
CA LYS A 1187 5.24 35.97 -82.12
C LYS A 1187 6.52 36.60 -82.68
N LEU A 1188 7.46 35.79 -83.14
CA LEU A 1188 8.73 36.22 -83.71
C LEU A 1188 8.89 35.63 -85.13
N GLN A 1189 9.44 36.39 -86.06
CA GLN A 1189 9.73 35.95 -87.42
C GLN A 1189 11.18 36.24 -87.83
N LYS A 1190 11.69 35.44 -88.76
CA LYS A 1190 13.02 35.60 -89.35
C LYS A 1190 12.92 36.32 -90.70
N LYS A 1191 13.58 37.46 -90.84
CA LYS A 1191 13.63 38.24 -92.08
C LYS A 1191 15.09 38.47 -92.52
N PHE A 1192 15.31 38.49 -93.83
CA PHE A 1192 16.61 38.85 -94.42
C PHE A 1192 16.51 40.27 -94.96
N LEU A 1193 17.37 41.18 -94.50
CA LEU A 1193 17.43 42.55 -95.00
C LEU A 1193 18.66 42.75 -95.91
N PRO A 1194 18.52 43.42 -97.07
CA PRO A 1194 19.64 43.72 -97.95
C PRO A 1194 20.24 45.10 -97.66
N GLN A 1195 21.36 45.16 -96.92
CA GLN A 1195 22.27 46.34 -96.94
C GLN A 1195 23.73 45.88 -97.07
N ARG A 1196 24.43 46.47 -98.04
CA ARG A 1196 25.84 46.37 -98.44
C ARG A 1196 26.63 45.12 -97.94
N GLN A 1197 26.72 44.12 -98.82
CA GLN A 1197 27.68 43.00 -98.91
C GLN A 1197 27.60 41.77 -97.96
N ARG A 1198 26.67 41.65 -96.99
CA ARG A 1198 26.38 40.33 -96.35
C ARG A 1198 24.90 40.15 -95.98
N LYS A 1199 24.32 38.96 -96.25
CA LYS A 1199 22.95 38.58 -95.84
C LYS A 1199 22.93 38.20 -94.35
N HIS A 1200 22.66 39.16 -93.47
CA HIS A 1200 22.45 38.89 -92.04
C HIS A 1200 21.01 38.45 -91.76
N LYS A 1201 20.84 37.51 -90.81
CA LYS A 1201 19.52 37.04 -90.34
C LYS A 1201 19.03 37.98 -89.25
N TYR A 1202 17.88 38.61 -89.48
CA TYR A 1202 17.22 39.46 -88.50
C TYR A 1202 15.99 38.75 -87.93
N TYR A 1203 15.75 39.00 -86.65
CA TYR A 1203 14.61 38.55 -85.88
C TYR A 1203 13.77 39.77 -85.56
N MET A 1204 12.48 39.70 -85.85
CA MET A 1204 11.54 40.78 -85.54
C MET A 1204 10.20 40.20 -85.10
N VAL A 1205 9.40 40.98 -84.40
CA VAL A 1205 8.02 40.61 -84.09
C VAL A 1205 7.24 40.46 -85.39
N LYS A 1206 6.44 39.40 -85.47
CA LYS A 1206 5.52 39.19 -86.59
C LYS A 1206 4.26 40.02 -86.28
N LYS A 1207 4.04 41.10 -87.03
CA LYS A 1207 2.79 41.86 -86.98
C LYS A 1207 1.65 41.05 -87.58
#